data_AF-A0A3D8T528-F1
#
_entry.id   AF-A0A3D8T528-F1
#
_cell.length_a   1.000
_cell.length_b   1.000
_cell.length_c   1.000
_cell.angle_alpha   90.00
_cell.angle_beta   90.00
_cell.angle_gamma   90.00
#
_symmetry.space_group_name_H-M   'P 1'
#
loop_
_entity.id
_entity.type
_entity.pdbx_description
1 polymer ?
#
loop_
_entity_poly.entity_id
_entity_poly.type
_entity_poly.pdbx_seq_one_letter_code
_entity_poly.pdbx_strand_id
1 'polypeptide(L)'
;MSLEPNNPEKVNRILDRDPNVTIFLRPIAAPAALGLAGFAGSTWITATWIANWWGSPESPTIFFPFVAFWGGLGQFIAGLYGYGARDTLITVIHVLWGSFWMSIGVLYLLVATGALPPHPIDEHFPELASWFIVLTFFTWSAAIASTARDLVLCGVLTSLAIGSTIACCLFAYGTGVGTGMKAAAYFWIISSILAWWRVTVYLVEEAFGQHALLKFFPIFRTRIEGRRPLLAPGFGEPGVKRGMPGLTINGGTDGVAAARQKSGVEDRDVLSKILARLDRLERHCQLSYDRVDEAELDQDEEMDLEEEREDETMDMDASVSSLRSDLRVLIDTRSTMLDYAPTYPPAGPTTAREAWERLKNPDTRPRLISDTFSHMRGIEGALFKSQACIDAIEAVVDHVDFEPVTGSASASQDPSPSPIPVPMSRKTARQCIETYFAQYQFPGFRVPLEKSFLLSIPELLEIPHVQLDYPSRIIYYTVLLHGLLVGMTDGNISGVTTADTEALTKQITALCIDLAERWMEACKMEDSITPSQADLSAACFTVSTALETGNIDLSWKMLAHACRVSRALGYFRIDGPAPYPSTSATDADALERNRKRFEFWHLLRMDCMFRLSLGTRALIRNGEWAVNFPDSPGIVPSQAHRTDADREGTETEEKGTHVVEIHFLASMRVALVMLRYLDVVDPSGSGTALPVEGIDRELASALITEVEAALALWRPDELLSSKTTHIDSWLSVDMLLGCYKMLIILDQARQRGGHQDDEIGNCGRLSAYTVDTARRSLKTFRSFMYAGRYEYARWGVSLVMLHQFAPLLILCIEMINSNGNTTPKSADDSTKHEEDHALLHWVGTFVHKTAERRDELRHVTTMMRTMVLACQEKGLGPQLPGTLE
;
A
#
# COMPACT_ATOMS: atom_id res chain seq x y z
N MET A 1 19.41 -27.00 13.90
CA MET A 1 19.52 -28.45 13.68
C MET A 1 20.17 -28.64 12.32
N SER A 2 21.39 -29.17 12.26
CA SER A 2 22.13 -29.38 11.01
C SER A 2 21.44 -30.45 10.18
N LEU A 3 21.03 -30.13 8.94
CA LEU A 3 20.48 -31.12 8.01
C LEU A 3 21.64 -31.91 7.40
N GLU A 4 21.83 -33.14 7.87
CA GLU A 4 22.79 -34.05 7.25
C GLU A 4 22.28 -34.56 5.89
N PRO A 5 23.18 -34.87 4.94
CA PRO A 5 22.81 -35.24 3.55
C PRO A 5 22.07 -36.58 3.41
N ASN A 6 21.92 -37.35 4.50
CA ASN A 6 21.46 -38.73 4.45
C ASN A 6 19.93 -38.90 4.49
N ASN A 7 19.14 -37.82 4.32
CA ASN A 7 17.68 -37.94 4.29
C ASN A 7 17.05 -37.13 3.15
N PRO A 8 17.08 -37.65 1.90
CA PRO A 8 16.55 -36.95 0.73
C PRO A 8 15.04 -36.67 0.84
N GLU A 9 14.28 -37.50 1.55
CA GLU A 9 12.84 -37.30 1.77
C GLU A 9 12.56 -36.09 2.66
N LYS A 10 13.40 -35.87 3.69
CA LYS A 10 13.28 -34.70 4.58
C LYS A 10 13.67 -33.41 3.88
N VAL A 11 14.64 -33.48 2.95
CA VAL A 11 15.06 -32.34 2.13
C VAL A 11 13.97 -31.99 1.11
N ASN A 12 13.40 -32.97 0.41
CA ASN A 12 12.29 -32.74 -0.53
C ASN A 12 11.05 -32.18 0.19
N ARG A 13 10.68 -32.71 1.36
CA ARG A 13 9.56 -32.14 2.17
C ARG A 13 9.79 -30.71 2.65
N ILE A 14 11.04 -30.26 2.79
CA ILE A 14 11.36 -28.88 3.18
C ILE A 14 11.40 -27.97 1.95
N LEU A 15 11.81 -28.48 0.79
CA LEU A 15 11.80 -27.76 -0.49
C LEU A 15 10.38 -27.62 -1.08
N ASP A 16 9.52 -28.61 -0.86
CA ASP A 16 8.11 -28.62 -1.26
C ASP A 16 7.20 -27.84 -0.29
N ARG A 17 7.74 -27.38 0.84
CA ARG A 17 7.02 -26.52 1.78
C ARG A 17 7.18 -25.08 1.33
N ASP A 18 6.08 -24.41 0.98
CA ASP A 18 6.08 -22.97 0.71
C ASP A 18 6.80 -22.24 1.87
N PRO A 19 7.86 -21.48 1.61
CA PRO A 19 8.56 -20.75 2.66
C PRO A 19 7.66 -19.60 3.13
N ASN A 20 7.01 -19.78 4.29
CA ASN A 20 6.23 -18.73 4.99
C ASN A 20 7.05 -17.50 5.42
N VAL A 21 8.35 -17.45 5.10
CA VAL A 21 9.19 -16.27 5.25
C VAL A 21 9.90 -16.06 3.93
N THR A 22 9.46 -15.06 3.17
CA THR A 22 10.21 -14.56 2.00
C THR A 22 11.40 -13.78 2.55
N ILE A 23 12.53 -14.45 2.76
CA ILE A 23 13.81 -13.75 2.92
C ILE A 23 14.12 -13.14 1.55
N PHE A 24 13.83 -11.84 1.39
CA PHE A 24 14.24 -11.09 0.21
C PHE A 24 15.76 -10.94 0.23
N LEU A 25 16.43 -11.91 -0.39
CA LEU A 25 17.84 -11.79 -0.73
C LEU A 25 17.89 -10.86 -1.94
N ARG A 26 18.21 -9.57 -1.72
CA ARG A 26 18.57 -8.67 -2.83
C ARG A 26 19.65 -9.39 -3.65
N PRO A 27 19.39 -9.75 -4.93
CA PRO A 27 20.41 -10.38 -5.75
C PRO A 27 21.48 -9.33 -6.05
N ILE A 28 22.52 -9.27 -5.22
CA ILE A 28 23.68 -8.42 -5.47
C ILE A 28 24.53 -9.13 -6.53
N ALA A 29 24.81 -8.46 -7.65
CA ALA A 29 25.77 -8.95 -8.63
C ALA A 29 27.12 -9.24 -7.95
N ALA A 30 27.80 -10.32 -8.34
CA ALA A 30 28.98 -10.80 -7.61
C ALA A 30 30.06 -9.70 -7.49
N PRO A 31 30.25 -9.08 -6.31
CA PRO A 31 31.14 -7.92 -6.19
C PRO A 31 32.61 -8.29 -6.44
N ALA A 32 32.97 -9.57 -6.24
CA ALA A 32 34.27 -10.12 -6.58
C ALA A 32 34.67 -9.88 -8.05
N ALA A 33 33.73 -9.93 -9.00
CA ALA A 33 34.05 -9.77 -10.42
C ALA A 33 34.60 -8.37 -10.71
N LEU A 34 33.96 -7.33 -10.19
CA LEU A 34 34.41 -5.95 -10.30
C LEU A 34 35.78 -5.74 -9.62
N GLY A 35 35.91 -6.24 -8.38
CA GLY A 35 37.16 -6.08 -7.63
C GLY A 35 38.34 -6.80 -8.27
N LEU A 36 38.14 -7.99 -8.81
CA LEU A 36 39.18 -8.74 -9.53
C LEU A 36 39.51 -8.12 -10.89
N ALA A 37 38.55 -7.48 -11.56
CA ALA A 37 38.81 -6.76 -12.82
C ALA A 37 39.67 -5.52 -12.59
N GLY A 38 39.35 -4.75 -11.54
CA GLY A 38 40.16 -3.63 -11.04
C GLY A 38 41.59 -4.05 -10.70
N PHE A 39 41.70 -5.12 -9.91
CA PHE A 39 42.97 -5.74 -9.54
C PHE A 39 43.78 -6.19 -10.76
N ALA A 40 43.18 -6.97 -11.66
CA ALA A 40 43.87 -7.57 -12.80
C ALA A 40 44.47 -6.48 -13.71
N GLY A 41 43.69 -5.47 -14.09
CA GLY A 41 44.16 -4.39 -14.95
C GLY A 41 45.29 -3.57 -14.33
N SER A 42 45.12 -3.16 -13.07
CA SER A 42 46.10 -2.28 -12.40
C SER A 42 47.40 -3.00 -12.03
N THR A 43 47.27 -4.27 -11.63
CA THR A 43 48.43 -5.16 -11.39
C THR A 43 49.18 -5.42 -12.68
N TRP A 44 48.49 -5.64 -13.81
CA TRP A 44 49.13 -5.81 -15.12
C TRP A 44 49.95 -4.59 -15.51
N ILE A 45 49.31 -3.40 -15.50
CA ILE A 45 49.95 -2.13 -15.88
C ILE A 45 51.22 -1.91 -15.04
N THR A 46 51.09 -2.00 -13.72
CA THR A 46 52.21 -1.73 -12.81
C THR A 46 53.29 -2.79 -12.94
N ALA A 47 52.94 -4.08 -12.92
CA ALA A 47 53.93 -5.15 -12.95
C ALA A 47 54.69 -5.23 -14.28
N THR A 48 54.02 -5.00 -15.42
CA THR A 48 54.70 -4.99 -16.72
C THR A 48 55.62 -3.78 -16.90
N TRP A 49 55.30 -2.63 -16.28
CA TRP A 49 56.23 -1.51 -16.17
C TRP A 49 57.43 -1.84 -15.29
N ILE A 50 57.24 -2.43 -14.10
CA ILE A 50 58.34 -2.87 -13.20
C ILE A 50 59.23 -3.92 -13.90
N ALA A 51 58.64 -4.79 -14.72
CA ALA A 51 59.36 -5.76 -15.53
C ALA A 51 60.13 -5.15 -16.72
N ASN A 52 60.04 -3.82 -16.91
CA ASN A 52 60.60 -3.05 -18.02
C ASN A 52 60.12 -3.52 -19.41
N TRP A 53 58.86 -3.94 -19.52
CA TRP A 53 58.28 -4.30 -20.82
C TRP A 53 57.90 -3.07 -21.65
N TRP A 54 57.55 -1.96 -20.97
CA TRP A 54 57.18 -0.69 -21.59
C TRP A 54 57.35 0.47 -20.61
N GLY A 55 57.34 1.70 -21.15
CA GLY A 55 57.40 2.93 -20.37
C GLY A 55 58.82 3.38 -19.99
N SER A 56 58.87 4.40 -19.16
CA SER A 56 60.05 5.07 -18.61
C SER A 56 59.88 5.27 -17.10
N PRO A 57 60.91 5.72 -16.35
CA PRO A 57 60.77 6.04 -14.93
C PRO A 57 59.68 7.09 -14.62
N GLU A 58 59.32 7.92 -15.60
CA GLU A 58 58.29 8.96 -15.48
C GLU A 58 56.88 8.42 -15.75
N SER A 59 56.73 7.23 -16.32
CA SER A 59 55.42 6.67 -16.70
C SER A 59 54.39 6.58 -15.56
N PRO A 60 54.77 6.32 -14.29
CA PRO A 60 53.83 6.37 -13.17
C PRO A 60 53.11 7.72 -13.04
N THR A 61 53.73 8.84 -13.44
CA THR A 61 53.09 10.17 -13.42
C THR A 61 51.92 10.29 -14.40
N ILE A 62 51.80 9.38 -15.36
CA ILE A 62 50.73 9.37 -16.37
C ILE A 62 49.69 8.29 -16.05
N PHE A 63 50.11 7.07 -15.71
CA PHE A 63 49.17 5.97 -15.52
C PHE A 63 48.57 5.89 -14.10
N PHE A 64 49.06 6.68 -13.13
CA PHE A 64 48.55 6.63 -11.76
C PHE A 64 47.02 6.77 -11.62
N PRO A 65 46.27 7.55 -12.44
CA PRO A 65 44.82 7.67 -12.27
C PRO A 65 44.11 6.35 -12.55
N PHE A 66 44.56 5.59 -13.56
CA PHE A 66 43.96 4.31 -13.89
C PHE A 66 44.15 3.31 -12.75
N VAL A 67 45.36 3.27 -12.19
CA VAL A 67 45.66 2.40 -11.05
C VAL A 67 44.90 2.84 -9.79
N ALA A 68 44.85 4.14 -9.49
CA ALA A 68 44.18 4.70 -8.32
C ALA A 68 42.66 4.49 -8.34
N PHE A 69 42.01 4.71 -9.48
CA PHE A 69 40.55 4.65 -9.58
C PHE A 69 40.03 3.27 -9.97
N TRP A 70 40.70 2.55 -10.87
CA TRP A 70 40.26 1.21 -11.28
C TRP A 70 40.71 0.13 -10.30
N GLY A 71 42.02 0.05 -10.05
CA GLY A 71 42.60 -0.89 -9.07
C GLY A 71 42.38 -0.46 -7.63
N GLY A 72 42.28 0.83 -7.36
CA GLY A 72 42.05 1.35 -6.01
C GLY A 72 40.58 1.48 -5.67
N LEU A 73 39.95 2.57 -6.10
CA LEU A 73 38.57 2.89 -5.73
C LEU A 73 37.57 1.81 -6.16
N GLY A 74 37.64 1.32 -7.40
CA GLY A 74 36.76 0.27 -7.91
C GLY A 74 36.90 -1.04 -7.13
N GLN A 75 38.13 -1.44 -6.82
CA GLN A 75 38.40 -2.61 -5.99
C GLN A 75 37.96 -2.42 -4.54
N PHE A 76 38.20 -1.24 -3.95
CA PHE A 76 37.80 -0.91 -2.59
C PHE A 76 36.27 -0.97 -2.42
N ILE A 77 35.54 -0.35 -3.35
CA ILE A 77 34.07 -0.39 -3.39
C ILE A 77 33.56 -1.82 -3.52
N ALA A 78 34.15 -2.64 -4.40
CA ALA A 78 33.83 -4.06 -4.49
C ALA A 78 34.03 -4.81 -3.17
N GLY A 79 35.07 -4.46 -2.40
CA GLY A 79 35.29 -4.98 -1.05
C GLY A 79 34.19 -4.60 -0.06
N LEU A 80 33.67 -3.36 -0.12
CA LEU A 80 32.56 -2.92 0.73
C LEU A 80 31.26 -3.68 0.40
N TYR A 81 30.99 -3.97 -0.86
CA TYR A 81 29.85 -4.83 -1.23
C TYR A 81 30.02 -6.28 -0.74
N GLY A 82 31.23 -6.70 -0.37
CA GLY A 82 31.50 -7.95 0.33
C GLY A 82 30.79 -8.06 1.70
N TYR A 83 30.51 -6.93 2.38
CA TYR A 83 29.74 -6.93 3.62
C TYR A 83 28.30 -7.41 3.38
N GLY A 84 27.66 -6.91 2.32
CA GLY A 84 26.32 -7.36 1.92
C GLY A 84 26.28 -8.83 1.48
N ALA A 85 27.36 -9.30 0.85
CA ALA A 85 27.53 -10.71 0.46
C ALA A 85 28.00 -11.62 1.62
N ARG A 86 28.27 -11.07 2.81
CA ARG A 86 28.87 -11.75 3.98
C ARG A 86 30.11 -12.58 3.63
N ASP A 87 30.91 -12.09 2.68
CA ASP A 87 32.10 -12.78 2.23
C ASP A 87 33.36 -12.10 2.78
N THR A 88 33.80 -12.57 3.94
CA THR A 88 34.99 -12.04 4.63
C THR A 88 36.24 -12.05 3.75
N LEU A 89 36.38 -13.03 2.85
CA LEU A 89 37.54 -13.12 1.96
C LEU A 89 37.52 -11.99 0.94
N ILE A 90 36.37 -11.73 0.32
CA ILE A 90 36.17 -10.61 -0.63
C ILE A 90 36.38 -9.29 0.10
N THR A 91 35.72 -9.09 1.25
CA THR A 91 35.80 -7.85 2.01
C THR A 91 37.23 -7.51 2.38
N VAL A 92 37.92 -8.42 3.09
CA VAL A 92 39.26 -8.14 3.61
C VAL A 92 40.24 -7.93 2.46
N ILE A 93 40.24 -8.79 1.45
CA ILE A 93 41.26 -8.74 0.39
C ILE A 93 41.04 -7.57 -0.57
N HIS A 94 39.80 -7.30 -1.00
CA HIS A 94 39.55 -6.20 -1.90
C HIS A 94 39.67 -4.83 -1.21
N VAL A 95 39.27 -4.69 0.05
CA VAL A 95 39.50 -3.45 0.82
C VAL A 95 41.00 -3.22 1.02
N LEU A 96 41.75 -4.27 1.41
CA LEU A 96 43.21 -4.18 1.63
C LEU A 96 43.96 -3.78 0.36
N TRP A 97 43.75 -4.50 -0.74
CA TRP A 97 44.41 -4.23 -2.01
C TRP A 97 43.85 -3.00 -2.74
N GLY A 98 42.57 -2.66 -2.57
CA GLY A 98 42.03 -1.38 -3.07
C GLY A 98 42.65 -0.18 -2.35
N SER A 99 42.83 -0.28 -1.03
CA SER A 99 43.54 0.75 -0.25
C SER A 99 45.00 0.91 -0.69
N PHE A 100 45.66 -0.18 -1.11
CA PHE A 100 47.00 -0.14 -1.71
C PHE A 100 47.05 0.74 -2.94
N TRP A 101 46.18 0.42 -3.90
CA TRP A 101 46.20 1.02 -5.21
C TRP A 101 45.79 2.50 -5.15
N MET A 102 44.89 2.86 -4.23
CA MET A 102 44.61 4.27 -3.93
C MET A 102 45.83 4.96 -3.32
N SER A 103 46.49 4.34 -2.35
CA SER A 103 47.66 4.93 -1.66
C SER A 103 48.85 5.12 -2.60
N ILE A 104 49.16 4.14 -3.46
CA ILE A 104 50.22 4.25 -4.46
C ILE A 104 49.87 5.27 -5.55
N GLY A 105 48.58 5.34 -5.92
CA GLY A 105 48.08 6.35 -6.84
C GLY A 105 48.26 7.77 -6.30
N VAL A 106 47.94 7.99 -5.03
CA VAL A 106 48.19 9.27 -4.34
C VAL A 106 49.69 9.56 -4.25
N LEU A 107 50.52 8.57 -3.94
CA LEU A 107 51.97 8.74 -3.91
C LEU A 107 52.49 9.22 -5.28
N TYR A 108 52.08 8.58 -6.38
CA TYR A 108 52.47 8.99 -7.73
C TYR A 108 51.89 10.35 -8.12
N LEU A 109 50.70 10.72 -7.68
CA LEU A 109 50.15 12.07 -7.84
C LEU A 109 51.03 13.12 -7.14
N LEU A 110 51.45 12.85 -5.91
CA LEU A 110 52.31 13.77 -5.15
C LEU A 110 53.69 13.92 -5.79
N VAL A 111 54.22 12.85 -6.38
CA VAL A 111 55.45 12.92 -7.19
C VAL A 111 55.21 13.71 -8.48
N ALA A 112 54.12 13.45 -9.19
CA ALA A 112 53.79 14.15 -10.44
C ALA A 112 53.55 15.66 -10.25
N THR A 113 53.03 16.06 -9.08
CA THR A 113 52.83 17.47 -8.72
C THR A 113 54.07 18.14 -8.12
N GLY A 114 55.16 17.39 -7.94
CA GLY A 114 56.41 17.89 -7.36
C GLY A 114 56.36 18.10 -5.84
N ALA A 115 55.29 17.63 -5.18
CA ALA A 115 55.15 17.70 -3.71
C ALA A 115 56.06 16.69 -3.00
N LEU A 116 56.40 15.58 -3.66
CA LEU A 116 57.37 14.59 -3.19
C LEU A 116 58.45 14.34 -4.25
N PRO A 117 59.71 14.06 -3.85
CA PRO A 117 60.75 13.67 -4.80
C PRO A 117 60.42 12.31 -5.44
N PRO A 118 60.89 12.05 -6.68
CA PRO A 118 60.76 10.72 -7.29
C PRO A 118 61.47 9.66 -6.45
N HIS A 119 60.79 8.55 -6.20
CA HIS A 119 61.33 7.40 -5.46
C HIS A 119 61.47 6.21 -6.41
N PRO A 120 62.71 5.86 -6.83
CA PRO A 120 62.95 4.73 -7.71
C PRO A 120 62.58 3.41 -7.02
N ILE A 121 61.83 2.57 -7.73
CA ILE A 121 61.38 1.26 -7.24
C ILE A 121 62.48 0.18 -7.26
N ASP A 122 63.63 0.48 -7.86
CA ASP A 122 64.80 -0.39 -7.95
C ASP A 122 65.85 -0.07 -6.86
N GLU A 123 65.56 0.92 -6.02
CA GLU A 123 66.38 1.35 -4.90
C GLU A 123 65.71 1.08 -3.54
N HIS A 124 66.44 1.36 -2.45
CA HIS A 124 65.98 1.15 -1.09
C HIS A 124 64.73 2.00 -0.79
N PHE A 125 63.59 1.34 -0.50
CA PHE A 125 62.31 2.00 -0.20
C PHE A 125 61.60 1.33 0.99
N PRO A 126 62.05 1.56 2.22
CA PRO A 126 61.61 0.83 3.41
C PRO A 126 60.15 1.10 3.79
N GLU A 127 59.63 2.30 3.52
CA GLU A 127 58.24 2.66 3.81
C GLU A 127 57.28 1.82 2.94
N LEU A 128 57.54 1.71 1.64
CA LEU A 128 56.77 0.85 0.75
C LEU A 128 56.96 -0.65 1.08
N ALA A 129 58.19 -1.04 1.45
CA ALA A 129 58.49 -2.40 1.91
C ALA A 129 57.68 -2.81 3.15
N SER A 130 57.51 -1.88 4.11
CA SER A 130 56.72 -2.12 5.32
C SER A 130 55.25 -2.39 5.03
N TRP A 131 54.73 -1.76 3.97
CA TRP A 131 53.36 -1.95 3.51
C TRP A 131 53.18 -3.34 2.85
N PHE A 132 54.18 -3.81 2.10
CA PHE A 132 54.21 -5.17 1.55
C PHE A 132 54.23 -6.27 2.61
N ILE A 133 54.75 -6.02 3.82
CA ILE A 133 54.66 -6.98 4.94
C ILE A 133 53.19 -7.23 5.29
N VAL A 134 52.41 -6.17 5.48
CA VAL A 134 50.98 -6.26 5.84
C VAL A 134 50.20 -6.97 4.74
N LEU A 135 50.41 -6.56 3.48
CA LEU A 135 49.82 -7.23 2.32
C LEU A 135 50.13 -8.73 2.29
N THR A 136 51.39 -9.09 2.53
CA THR A 136 51.87 -10.47 2.47
C THR A 136 51.16 -11.35 3.50
N PHE A 137 51.06 -10.93 4.76
CA PHE A 137 50.43 -11.74 5.82
C PHE A 137 48.95 -12.04 5.54
N PHE A 138 48.17 -11.01 5.18
CA PHE A 138 46.75 -11.21 4.89
C PHE A 138 46.54 -11.97 3.57
N THR A 139 47.39 -11.74 2.56
CA THR A 139 47.26 -12.43 1.27
C THR A 139 47.64 -13.90 1.37
N TRP A 140 48.67 -14.28 2.15
CA TRP A 140 48.96 -15.69 2.45
C TRP A 140 47.81 -16.37 3.22
N SER A 141 47.23 -15.68 4.19
CA SER A 141 46.07 -16.19 4.93
C SER A 141 44.87 -16.44 4.01
N ALA A 142 44.63 -15.52 3.08
CA ALA A 142 43.59 -15.65 2.06
C ALA A 142 43.91 -16.72 1.02
N ALA A 143 45.18 -16.89 0.63
CA ALA A 143 45.62 -17.95 -0.26
C ALA A 143 45.29 -19.33 0.33
N ILE A 144 45.60 -19.55 1.62
CA ILE A 144 45.22 -20.77 2.34
C ILE A 144 43.69 -20.93 2.35
N ALA A 145 42.94 -19.89 2.74
CA ALA A 145 41.47 -19.94 2.79
C ALA A 145 40.83 -20.22 1.41
N SER A 146 41.43 -19.75 0.33
CA SER A 146 40.92 -19.92 -1.03
C SER A 146 41.08 -21.34 -1.58
N THR A 147 41.98 -22.16 -1.03
CA THR A 147 42.07 -23.60 -1.36
C THR A 147 40.75 -24.33 -1.12
N ALA A 148 39.95 -23.86 -0.17
CA ALA A 148 38.63 -24.42 0.12
C ALA A 148 37.54 -23.99 -0.87
N ARG A 149 37.83 -23.09 -1.82
CA ARG A 149 36.88 -22.56 -2.81
C ARG A 149 37.17 -23.10 -4.21
N ASP A 150 38.28 -22.67 -4.81
CA ASP A 150 38.68 -23.06 -6.16
C ASP A 150 40.18 -22.81 -6.42
N LEU A 151 40.76 -23.56 -7.37
CA LEU A 151 42.20 -23.53 -7.60
C LEU A 151 42.68 -22.26 -8.30
N VAL A 152 41.83 -21.59 -9.10
CA VAL A 152 42.22 -20.35 -9.78
C VAL A 152 42.37 -19.21 -8.77
N LEU A 153 41.44 -19.05 -7.80
CA LEU A 153 41.57 -18.06 -6.73
C LEU A 153 42.83 -18.30 -5.91
N CYS A 154 43.08 -19.57 -5.59
CA CYS A 154 44.29 -19.96 -4.89
C CYS A 154 45.54 -19.59 -5.70
N GLY A 155 45.53 -19.85 -7.01
CA GLY A 155 46.60 -19.41 -7.90
C GLY A 155 46.80 -17.88 -7.88
N VAL A 156 45.73 -17.10 -7.98
CA VAL A 156 45.76 -15.62 -7.91
C VAL A 156 46.42 -15.17 -6.61
N LEU A 157 45.92 -15.63 -5.46
CA LEU A 157 46.37 -15.16 -4.16
C LEU A 157 47.75 -15.68 -3.78
N THR A 158 48.09 -16.92 -4.14
CA THR A 158 49.44 -17.48 -3.89
C THR A 158 50.49 -16.75 -4.72
N SER A 159 50.25 -16.53 -6.02
CA SER A 159 51.19 -15.78 -6.87
C SER A 159 51.32 -14.33 -6.40
N LEU A 160 50.22 -13.70 -6.00
CA LEU A 160 50.22 -12.36 -5.41
C LEU A 160 51.01 -12.30 -4.10
N ALA A 161 50.82 -13.29 -3.22
CA ALA A 161 51.51 -13.36 -1.94
C ALA A 161 53.02 -13.58 -2.12
N ILE A 162 53.43 -14.46 -3.05
CA ILE A 162 54.86 -14.68 -3.37
C ILE A 162 55.48 -13.38 -3.91
N GLY A 163 54.84 -12.71 -4.87
CA GLY A 163 55.33 -11.45 -5.41
C GLY A 163 55.47 -10.38 -4.32
N SER A 164 54.48 -10.28 -3.42
CA SER A 164 54.50 -9.36 -2.29
C SER A 164 55.59 -9.68 -1.26
N THR A 165 55.83 -10.97 -0.98
CA THR A 165 56.96 -11.41 -0.13
C THR A 165 58.30 -11.02 -0.75
N ILE A 166 58.47 -11.21 -2.06
CA ILE A 166 59.70 -10.83 -2.76
C ILE A 166 59.88 -9.31 -2.76
N ALA A 167 58.80 -8.53 -2.88
CA ALA A 167 58.83 -7.07 -2.85
C ALA A 167 59.34 -6.50 -1.50
N CYS A 168 59.34 -7.29 -0.41
CA CYS A 168 60.03 -6.94 0.83
C CYS A 168 61.56 -6.78 0.65
N CYS A 169 62.13 -7.19 -0.49
CA CYS A 169 63.53 -6.91 -0.83
C CYS A 169 63.84 -5.39 -0.89
N LEU A 170 62.83 -4.52 -0.97
CA LEU A 170 62.97 -3.06 -0.86
C LEU A 170 63.57 -2.60 0.49
N PHE A 171 63.60 -3.45 1.52
CA PHE A 171 64.37 -3.20 2.75
C PHE A 171 65.89 -3.33 2.57
N ALA A 172 66.34 -4.02 1.52
CA ALA A 172 67.76 -4.20 1.24
C ALA A 172 68.37 -2.96 0.59
N TYR A 173 69.70 -2.93 0.53
CA TYR A 173 70.49 -1.91 -0.17
C TYR A 173 71.23 -2.53 -1.35
N GLY A 174 71.48 -1.73 -2.39
CA GLY A 174 72.28 -2.12 -3.56
C GLY A 174 71.49 -2.73 -4.72
N THR A 175 72.20 -3.18 -5.76
CA THR A 175 71.64 -3.59 -7.06
C THR A 175 70.75 -4.84 -7.01
N GLY A 176 70.72 -5.55 -5.89
CA GLY A 176 69.85 -6.70 -5.66
C GLY A 176 68.36 -6.34 -5.62
N VAL A 177 68.02 -5.11 -5.22
CA VAL A 177 66.64 -4.63 -5.11
C VAL A 177 65.95 -4.62 -6.47
N GLY A 178 66.57 -4.02 -7.49
CA GLY A 178 66.03 -4.02 -8.85
C GLY A 178 65.81 -5.43 -9.43
N THR A 179 66.69 -6.39 -9.11
CA THR A 179 66.50 -7.80 -9.53
C THR A 179 65.33 -8.45 -8.77
N GLY A 180 65.23 -8.20 -7.47
CA GLY A 180 64.14 -8.70 -6.63
C GLY A 180 62.77 -8.14 -7.07
N MET A 181 62.69 -6.83 -7.33
CA MET A 181 61.45 -6.19 -7.78
C MET A 181 61.01 -6.66 -9.17
N LYS A 182 61.96 -6.92 -10.08
CA LYS A 182 61.64 -7.58 -11.36
C LYS A 182 61.10 -9.00 -11.14
N ALA A 183 61.68 -9.77 -10.23
CA ALA A 183 61.18 -11.10 -9.90
C ALA A 183 59.76 -11.03 -9.30
N ALA A 184 59.50 -10.11 -8.37
CA ALA A 184 58.18 -9.86 -7.82
C ALA A 184 57.15 -9.52 -8.91
N ALA A 185 57.53 -8.68 -9.87
CA ALA A 185 56.67 -8.30 -10.98
C ALA A 185 56.21 -9.48 -11.84
N TYR A 186 57.06 -10.46 -12.11
CA TYR A 186 56.63 -11.66 -12.86
C TYR A 186 55.57 -12.46 -12.12
N PHE A 187 55.65 -12.57 -10.79
CA PHE A 187 54.61 -13.22 -10.00
C PHE A 187 53.30 -12.43 -9.99
N TRP A 188 53.38 -11.09 -9.95
CA TRP A 188 52.19 -10.22 -10.08
C TRP A 188 51.56 -10.30 -11.48
N ILE A 189 52.35 -10.43 -12.55
CA ILE A 189 51.85 -10.67 -13.91
C ILE A 189 51.05 -11.99 -13.96
N ILE A 190 51.60 -13.07 -13.39
CA ILE A 190 50.90 -14.35 -13.31
C ILE A 190 49.58 -14.19 -12.53
N SER A 191 49.61 -13.50 -11.39
CA SER A 191 48.42 -13.23 -10.58
C SER A 191 47.35 -12.47 -11.35
N SER A 192 47.75 -11.44 -12.10
CA SER A 192 46.86 -10.63 -12.94
C SER A 192 46.20 -11.46 -14.04
N ILE A 193 46.95 -12.30 -14.75
CA ILE A 193 46.41 -13.19 -15.79
C ILE A 193 45.38 -14.16 -15.20
N LEU A 194 45.69 -14.77 -14.05
CA LEU A 194 44.77 -15.68 -13.36
C LEU A 194 43.51 -14.95 -12.86
N ALA A 195 43.65 -13.71 -12.42
CA ALA A 195 42.51 -12.89 -11.98
C ALA A 195 41.62 -12.50 -13.17
N TRP A 196 42.21 -12.11 -14.31
CA TRP A 196 41.48 -11.88 -15.55
C TRP A 196 40.75 -13.15 -16.02
N TRP A 197 41.40 -14.31 -15.97
CA TRP A 197 40.76 -15.59 -16.29
C TRP A 197 39.53 -15.82 -15.41
N ARG A 198 39.67 -15.64 -14.10
CA ARG A 198 38.58 -15.78 -13.14
C ARG A 198 37.41 -14.81 -13.42
N VAL A 199 37.71 -13.55 -13.73
CA VAL A 199 36.69 -12.54 -14.11
C VAL A 199 35.96 -12.95 -15.38
N THR A 200 36.70 -13.45 -16.38
CA THR A 200 36.13 -13.92 -17.64
C THR A 200 35.14 -15.05 -17.39
N VAL A 201 35.45 -15.98 -16.47
CA VAL A 201 34.50 -17.03 -16.13
C VAL A 201 33.24 -16.47 -15.46
N TYR A 202 33.35 -15.48 -14.56
CA TYR A 202 32.16 -14.81 -14.00
C TYR A 202 31.28 -14.18 -15.07
N LEU A 203 31.88 -13.48 -16.05
CA LEU A 203 31.13 -12.84 -17.13
C LEU A 203 30.46 -13.86 -18.06
N VAL A 204 31.15 -14.96 -18.38
CA VAL A 204 30.60 -16.04 -19.23
C VAL A 204 29.49 -16.81 -18.51
N GLU A 205 29.66 -17.09 -17.20
CA GLU A 205 28.62 -17.73 -16.38
C GLU A 205 27.35 -16.89 -16.32
N GLU A 206 27.46 -15.57 -16.13
CA GLU A 206 26.31 -14.65 -16.09
C GLU A 206 25.65 -14.52 -17.47
N ALA A 207 26.44 -14.41 -18.55
CA ALA A 207 25.91 -14.17 -19.88
C ALA A 207 25.24 -15.39 -20.53
N PHE A 208 25.78 -16.60 -20.29
CA PHE A 208 25.34 -17.81 -21.00
C PHE A 208 24.61 -18.84 -20.14
N GLY A 209 24.54 -18.67 -18.81
CA GLY A 209 23.92 -19.66 -17.92
C GLY A 209 24.57 -21.05 -18.06
N GLN A 210 23.82 -22.14 -17.88
CA GLN A 210 24.34 -23.53 -17.95
C GLN A 210 24.59 -24.04 -19.39
N HIS A 211 25.26 -23.25 -20.23
CA HIS A 211 25.56 -23.64 -21.61
C HIS A 211 26.79 -24.55 -21.72
N ALA A 212 26.85 -25.39 -22.75
CA ALA A 212 27.99 -26.29 -23.02
C ALA A 212 29.35 -25.55 -23.15
N LEU A 213 29.32 -24.25 -23.40
CA LEU A 213 30.50 -23.38 -23.51
C LEU A 213 31.27 -23.28 -22.18
N LEU A 214 30.62 -23.44 -21.02
CA LEU A 214 31.27 -23.40 -19.71
C LEU A 214 32.31 -24.52 -19.52
N LYS A 215 32.21 -25.64 -20.27
CA LYS A 215 33.21 -26.71 -20.24
C LYS A 215 34.60 -26.24 -20.72
N PHE A 216 34.66 -25.17 -21.50
CA PHE A 216 35.91 -24.58 -21.99
C PHE A 216 36.52 -23.56 -21.02
N PHE A 217 35.84 -23.21 -19.92
CA PHE A 217 36.29 -22.23 -18.93
C PHE A 217 36.38 -22.81 -17.50
N PRO A 218 37.25 -23.81 -17.24
CA PRO A 218 37.33 -24.44 -15.92
C PRO A 218 37.96 -23.52 -14.86
N ILE A 219 37.32 -23.44 -13.68
CA ILE A 219 37.89 -22.83 -12.45
C ILE A 219 38.41 -23.91 -11.48
N PHE A 220 38.17 -25.20 -11.76
CA PHE A 220 38.55 -26.33 -10.91
C PHE A 220 38.10 -26.16 -9.44
N ARG A 221 36.78 -26.04 -9.23
CA ARG A 221 36.19 -25.94 -7.88
C ARG A 221 36.53 -27.18 -7.04
N THR A 222 36.87 -26.98 -5.76
CA THR A 222 37.31 -28.09 -4.90
C THR A 222 36.14 -28.90 -4.34
N ARG A 223 36.37 -30.16 -3.98
CA ARG A 223 35.35 -31.05 -3.36
C ARG A 223 34.78 -30.48 -2.05
N ILE A 224 35.52 -29.59 -1.40
CA ILE A 224 35.11 -28.91 -0.16
C ILE A 224 34.04 -27.85 -0.46
N GLU A 225 34.23 -27.04 -1.50
CA GLU A 225 33.19 -26.10 -1.96
C GLU A 225 31.94 -26.85 -2.44
N GLY A 226 32.14 -27.98 -3.13
CA GLY A 226 31.10 -28.94 -3.53
C GLY A 226 30.17 -29.44 -2.42
N ARG A 227 30.64 -29.42 -1.16
CA ARG A 227 29.95 -29.96 0.02
C ARG A 227 29.37 -28.89 0.95
N ARG A 228 29.56 -27.60 0.65
CA ARG A 228 29.00 -26.52 1.48
C ARG A 228 27.48 -26.45 1.28
N PRO A 229 26.70 -26.27 2.37
CA PRO A 229 25.27 -26.11 2.24
C PRO A 229 24.96 -24.81 1.48
N LEU A 230 23.90 -24.83 0.66
CA LEU A 230 23.43 -23.66 -0.12
C LEU A 230 23.09 -22.46 0.78
N LEU A 231 22.71 -22.75 2.02
CA LEU A 231 22.51 -21.83 3.13
C LEU A 231 23.33 -22.36 4.32
N ALA A 232 24.31 -21.60 4.82
CA ALA A 232 24.92 -21.90 6.11
C ALA A 232 23.93 -21.45 7.21
N PRO A 233 23.65 -22.28 8.26
CA PRO A 233 22.92 -21.87 9.47
C PRO A 233 23.85 -21.54 10.69
N GLY A 234 23.73 -20.34 11.27
CA GLY A 234 24.34 -19.82 12.52
C GLY A 234 25.73 -19.15 12.39
N PHE A 235 26.13 -18.07 13.08
CA PHE A 235 25.53 -17.14 14.06
C PHE A 235 25.00 -15.85 13.35
N GLY A 236 23.70 -15.53 13.50
CA GLY A 236 23.09 -14.22 13.13
C GLY A 236 22.66 -14.01 11.66
N GLU A 237 21.77 -14.83 11.09
CA GLU A 237 21.60 -14.99 9.62
C GLU A 237 20.25 -14.51 9.04
N PRO A 238 20.14 -14.14 7.72
CA PRO A 238 20.37 -15.04 6.55
C PRO A 238 21.47 -14.63 5.55
N GLY A 239 22.02 -15.61 4.81
CA GLY A 239 23.09 -15.45 3.83
C GLY A 239 22.84 -16.15 2.48
N VAL A 240 23.67 -15.80 1.48
CA VAL A 240 23.83 -16.51 0.19
C VAL A 240 25.30 -16.59 -0.17
N LYS A 241 25.78 -17.79 -0.52
CA LYS A 241 26.90 -17.93 -1.45
C LYS A 241 26.33 -18.16 -2.85
N ARG A 242 26.59 -17.24 -3.79
CA ARG A 242 26.34 -17.48 -5.23
C ARG A 242 27.58 -18.12 -5.82
N GLY A 243 27.44 -19.34 -6.34
CA GLY A 243 28.52 -20.02 -7.06
C GLY A 243 28.47 -21.55 -7.13
N MET A 244 27.32 -22.19 -7.37
CA MET A 244 27.30 -23.52 -7.99
C MET A 244 26.03 -23.78 -8.84
N PRO A 245 26.15 -24.47 -10.00
CA PRO A 245 25.03 -24.79 -10.88
C PRO A 245 24.41 -26.13 -10.49
N GLY A 246 23.08 -26.19 -10.44
CA GLY A 246 22.36 -27.46 -10.31
C GLY A 246 21.02 -27.32 -9.61
N LEU A 247 20.10 -26.55 -10.19
CA LEU A 247 18.67 -26.74 -9.95
C LEU A 247 17.92 -26.14 -11.15
N THR A 248 17.84 -26.90 -12.24
CA THR A 248 16.90 -26.64 -13.32
C THR A 248 15.57 -27.30 -12.95
N ILE A 249 14.57 -26.47 -12.65
CA ILE A 249 13.19 -26.80 -12.99
C ILE A 249 13.12 -26.64 -14.52
N ASN A 250 12.96 -27.76 -15.22
CA ASN A 250 12.83 -27.77 -16.67
C ASN A 250 11.48 -27.18 -17.09
N GLY A 251 11.47 -26.29 -18.08
CA GLY A 251 10.26 -25.79 -18.73
C GLY A 251 10.61 -24.68 -19.72
N GLY A 252 10.70 -25.01 -21.00
CA GLY A 252 11.37 -24.21 -22.04
C GLY A 252 10.71 -22.89 -22.39
N THR A 253 11.56 -21.96 -22.79
CA THR A 253 11.25 -20.71 -23.48
C THR A 253 11.44 -20.93 -24.98
N ASP A 254 10.41 -20.67 -25.76
CA ASP A 254 10.53 -20.43 -27.20
C ASP A 254 9.64 -19.23 -27.58
N GLY A 255 10.25 -18.24 -28.25
CA GLY A 255 9.56 -17.38 -29.21
C GLY A 255 9.01 -16.03 -28.73
N VAL A 256 9.87 -15.02 -28.63
CA VAL A 256 9.44 -13.61 -28.77
C VAL A 256 9.57 -13.19 -30.23
N ALA A 257 8.44 -13.09 -30.94
CA ALA A 257 8.32 -12.31 -32.17
C ALA A 257 6.88 -11.80 -32.36
N ALA A 258 6.75 -10.47 -32.35
CA ALA A 258 5.75 -9.64 -33.03
C ALA A 258 4.27 -10.10 -33.06
N ALA A 259 3.41 -9.41 -32.30
CA ALA A 259 2.03 -9.13 -32.72
C ALA A 259 1.49 -7.86 -32.05
N ARG A 260 1.52 -6.74 -32.78
CA ARG A 260 0.65 -5.58 -32.52
C ARG A 260 -0.74 -5.97 -33.03
N GLN A 261 -1.67 -6.27 -32.12
CA GLN A 261 -3.09 -6.41 -32.49
C GLN A 261 -3.95 -5.50 -31.63
N LYS A 262 -4.64 -4.58 -32.31
CA LYS A 262 -5.69 -3.72 -31.77
C LYS A 262 -6.83 -4.61 -31.28
N SER A 263 -7.22 -4.50 -30.02
CA SER A 263 -8.51 -4.98 -29.52
C SER A 263 -9.25 -3.80 -28.90
N GLY A 264 -10.08 -3.14 -29.70
CA GLY A 264 -11.20 -2.38 -29.16
C GLY A 264 -12.29 -3.38 -28.81
N VAL A 265 -12.50 -3.60 -27.52
CA VAL A 265 -13.69 -4.25 -26.99
C VAL A 265 -14.57 -3.11 -26.49
N GLU A 266 -15.81 -3.02 -26.96
CA GLU A 266 -16.75 -1.97 -26.53
C GLU A 266 -17.05 -2.16 -25.03
N ASP A 267 -16.76 -1.14 -24.22
CA ASP A 267 -16.75 -1.17 -22.75
C ASP A 267 -18.08 -1.63 -22.11
N ARG A 268 -19.20 -1.56 -22.83
CA ARG A 268 -20.52 -2.03 -22.37
C ARG A 268 -20.61 -3.54 -22.18
N ASP A 269 -19.82 -4.32 -22.90
CA ASP A 269 -19.85 -5.80 -22.83
C ASP A 269 -19.20 -6.38 -21.58
N VAL A 270 -18.28 -5.65 -20.94
CA VAL A 270 -17.58 -6.12 -19.75
C VAL A 270 -18.46 -5.95 -18.52
N LEU A 271 -19.07 -4.76 -18.37
CA LEU A 271 -19.96 -4.46 -17.25
C LEU A 271 -21.20 -5.36 -17.24
N SER A 272 -21.81 -5.62 -18.40
CA SER A 272 -22.97 -6.52 -18.52
C SER A 272 -22.64 -7.96 -18.11
N LYS A 273 -21.45 -8.47 -18.49
CA LYS A 273 -20.96 -9.79 -18.08
C LYS A 273 -20.72 -9.88 -16.57
N ILE A 274 -20.20 -8.81 -15.97
CA ILE A 274 -19.99 -8.70 -14.52
C ILE A 274 -21.33 -8.72 -13.78
N LEU A 275 -22.31 -7.94 -14.24
CA LEU A 275 -23.67 -7.91 -13.68
C LEU A 275 -24.35 -9.28 -13.77
N ALA A 276 -24.31 -9.94 -14.93
CA ALA A 276 -24.88 -11.28 -15.09
C ALA A 276 -24.22 -12.33 -14.19
N ARG A 277 -22.94 -12.16 -13.86
CA ARG A 277 -22.22 -13.02 -12.91
C ARG A 277 -22.64 -12.73 -11.47
N LEU A 278 -22.83 -11.46 -11.11
CA LEU A 278 -23.38 -11.07 -9.81
C LEU A 278 -24.74 -11.73 -9.60
N ASP A 279 -25.69 -11.57 -10.52
CA ASP A 279 -27.03 -12.16 -10.41
C ASP A 279 -27.04 -13.68 -10.25
N ARG A 280 -26.03 -14.37 -10.81
CA ARG A 280 -25.85 -15.83 -10.61
C ARG A 280 -25.36 -16.16 -9.20
N LEU A 281 -24.40 -15.39 -8.68
CA LEU A 281 -23.87 -15.56 -7.33
C LEU A 281 -24.93 -15.25 -6.27
N GLU A 282 -25.73 -14.20 -6.47
CA GLU A 282 -26.81 -13.85 -5.55
C GLU A 282 -27.85 -14.98 -5.43
N ARG A 283 -28.28 -15.56 -6.56
CA ARG A 283 -29.20 -16.72 -6.57
C ARG A 283 -28.62 -17.94 -5.85
N HIS A 284 -27.32 -18.15 -5.96
CA HIS A 284 -26.65 -19.26 -5.28
C HIS A 284 -26.60 -19.07 -3.75
N CYS A 285 -26.49 -17.84 -3.28
CA CYS A 285 -26.44 -17.50 -1.85
C CYS A 285 -27.81 -17.42 -1.16
N GLN A 286 -28.92 -17.67 -1.86
CA GLN A 286 -30.27 -17.67 -1.26
C GLN A 286 -30.55 -18.91 -0.38
N LEU A 287 -29.86 -19.03 0.76
CA LEU A 287 -30.07 -20.11 1.73
C LEU A 287 -30.75 -19.63 3.02
N SER A 288 -32.03 -20.02 3.09
CA SER A 288 -32.84 -20.46 4.25
C SER A 288 -32.72 -19.72 5.59
N TYR A 289 -33.70 -18.87 5.88
CA TYR A 289 -34.15 -18.64 7.26
C TYR A 289 -35.54 -19.27 7.54
N ASP A 290 -36.22 -19.84 6.53
CA ASP A 290 -37.57 -20.42 6.65
C ASP A 290 -37.57 -21.95 6.90
N ARG A 291 -36.71 -22.45 7.79
CA ARG A 291 -36.83 -23.82 8.32
C ARG A 291 -36.79 -23.84 9.84
N VAL A 292 -37.79 -23.22 10.44
CA VAL A 292 -38.31 -23.64 11.74
C VAL A 292 -39.83 -23.55 11.62
N ASP A 293 -40.49 -24.65 11.95
CA ASP A 293 -41.94 -24.90 11.91
C ASP A 293 -42.48 -25.43 10.58
N GLU A 294 -43.21 -26.55 10.67
CA GLU A 294 -43.82 -27.34 9.57
C GLU A 294 -42.95 -28.45 8.95
N ALA A 295 -42.55 -29.40 9.80
CA ALA A 295 -42.44 -30.79 9.38
C ALA A 295 -42.87 -31.71 10.53
N GLU A 296 -44.13 -32.15 10.50
CA GLU A 296 -44.56 -33.49 10.94
C GLU A 296 -46.08 -33.57 10.79
N LEU A 297 -46.55 -33.94 9.59
CA LEU A 297 -47.78 -34.71 9.37
C LEU A 297 -47.66 -35.37 7.98
N ASP A 298 -47.29 -36.66 8.03
CA ASP A 298 -47.75 -37.80 7.22
C ASP A 298 -47.77 -37.66 5.68
N GLN A 299 -46.86 -38.33 4.98
CA GLN A 299 -46.92 -39.73 4.52
C GLN A 299 -47.82 -39.96 3.29
N ASP A 300 -47.15 -40.51 2.27
CA ASP A 300 -47.61 -41.41 1.21
C ASP A 300 -47.84 -40.90 -0.24
N GLU A 301 -47.38 -41.78 -1.14
CA GLU A 301 -47.56 -41.92 -2.61
C GLU A 301 -46.58 -41.16 -3.52
N GLU A 302 -45.52 -41.80 -4.05
CA GLU A 302 -45.38 -42.81 -5.12
C GLU A 302 -45.11 -42.23 -6.53
N MET A 303 -43.92 -42.57 -7.04
CA MET A 303 -43.65 -43.16 -8.38
C MET A 303 -43.64 -42.27 -9.65
N ASP A 304 -42.45 -42.32 -10.29
CA ASP A 304 -42.09 -42.28 -11.72
C ASP A 304 -42.73 -41.26 -12.68
N LEU A 305 -41.88 -40.51 -13.40
CA LEU A 305 -41.66 -40.68 -14.85
C LEU A 305 -40.66 -39.64 -15.42
N GLU A 306 -39.93 -40.11 -16.44
CA GLU A 306 -38.88 -39.44 -17.21
C GLU A 306 -39.40 -38.43 -18.25
N GLU A 307 -38.48 -37.57 -18.71
CA GLU A 307 -38.39 -36.89 -20.01
C GLU A 307 -39.56 -35.98 -20.49
N GLU A 308 -39.30 -34.68 -20.65
CA GLU A 308 -39.01 -34.08 -21.96
C GLU A 308 -38.70 -32.57 -21.84
N ARG A 309 -38.09 -32.06 -22.91
CA ARG A 309 -37.26 -30.87 -23.01
C ARG A 309 -37.85 -29.94 -24.06
N GLU A 310 -38.32 -28.76 -23.68
CA GLU A 310 -38.61 -27.66 -24.61
C GLU A 310 -38.30 -26.33 -23.90
N ASP A 311 -37.51 -25.46 -24.56
CA ASP A 311 -37.97 -24.09 -24.79
C ASP A 311 -37.10 -23.31 -25.78
N GLU A 312 -37.82 -22.54 -26.57
CA GLU A 312 -37.44 -21.79 -27.75
C GLU A 312 -36.79 -20.43 -27.43
N THR A 313 -35.99 -19.97 -28.39
CA THR A 313 -35.38 -18.64 -28.46
C THR A 313 -36.34 -17.59 -29.02
N MET A 314 -36.34 -16.36 -28.49
CA MET A 314 -36.68 -15.16 -29.27
C MET A 314 -35.93 -13.90 -28.79
N ASP A 315 -35.16 -13.32 -29.71
CA ASP A 315 -34.44 -12.05 -29.62
C ASP A 315 -35.38 -10.83 -29.61
N MET A 316 -34.90 -9.70 -29.08
CA MET A 316 -35.18 -8.35 -29.62
C MET A 316 -34.17 -7.31 -29.13
N ASP A 317 -33.20 -7.04 -30.01
CA ASP A 317 -32.34 -5.85 -30.06
C ASP A 317 -33.05 -4.70 -30.79
N ALA A 318 -33.02 -3.49 -30.22
CA ALA A 318 -33.04 -2.16 -30.88
C ALA A 318 -33.19 -1.10 -29.77
N SER A 319 -32.44 0.01 -29.67
CA SER A 319 -31.69 0.76 -30.67
C SER A 319 -30.67 1.69 -29.98
N VAL A 320 -29.42 1.67 -30.45
CA VAL A 320 -28.38 2.67 -30.22
C VAL A 320 -28.07 3.27 -31.59
N SER A 321 -28.41 4.53 -31.82
CA SER A 321 -28.07 5.19 -33.07
C SER A 321 -28.26 6.71 -32.98
N SER A 322 -27.29 7.41 -32.39
CA SER A 322 -26.84 8.75 -32.81
C SER A 322 -25.88 9.35 -31.78
N LEU A 323 -24.57 9.14 -31.96
CA LEU A 323 -23.44 9.99 -31.50
C LEU A 323 -22.13 9.19 -31.73
N ARG A 324 -21.93 8.72 -32.97
CA ARG A 324 -20.76 7.90 -33.36
C ARG A 324 -19.71 8.69 -34.14
N SER A 325 -19.83 10.00 -34.23
CA SER A 325 -18.90 10.86 -34.96
C SER A 325 -18.57 12.08 -34.12
N ASP A 326 -17.40 12.07 -33.47
CA ASP A 326 -16.49 13.23 -33.27
C ASP A 326 -15.54 13.09 -32.07
N LEU A 327 -14.90 11.94 -31.88
CA LEU A 327 -13.75 11.85 -30.95
C LEU A 327 -12.58 11.06 -31.55
N ARG A 328 -12.01 11.62 -32.62
CA ARG A 328 -10.74 11.20 -33.21
C ARG A 328 -9.73 12.35 -33.20
N VAL A 329 -9.38 12.88 -32.03
CA VAL A 329 -8.15 13.66 -31.83
C VAL A 329 -7.61 13.40 -30.42
N LEU A 330 -6.28 13.37 -30.28
CA LEU A 330 -5.44 13.13 -29.07
C LEU A 330 -5.22 11.68 -28.62
N ILE A 331 -4.54 10.94 -29.49
CA ILE A 331 -3.46 10.02 -29.06
C ILE A 331 -2.18 10.85 -29.06
N ASP A 332 -1.78 11.42 -27.93
CA ASP A 332 -0.36 11.53 -27.53
C ASP A 332 -0.23 12.08 -26.10
N THR A 333 0.15 11.24 -25.14
CA THR A 333 0.92 11.58 -23.93
C THR A 333 1.16 10.30 -23.10
N ARG A 334 2.06 9.46 -23.59
CA ARG A 334 2.92 8.67 -22.70
C ARG A 334 3.94 9.62 -22.08
N SER A 335 4.22 9.47 -20.79
CA SER A 335 5.14 10.27 -19.96
C SER A 335 4.61 11.60 -19.42
N THR A 336 3.90 11.52 -18.28
CA THR A 336 3.97 12.46 -17.13
C THR A 336 3.04 11.90 -16.04
N MET A 337 3.48 10.91 -15.27
CA MET A 337 2.69 10.27 -14.19
C MET A 337 3.38 10.39 -12.81
N LEU A 338 4.31 11.32 -12.68
CA LEU A 338 5.01 11.69 -11.45
C LEU A 338 5.47 13.14 -11.64
N ASP A 339 4.54 14.08 -11.50
CA ASP A 339 4.79 15.49 -11.14
C ASP A 339 3.45 16.23 -11.18
N TYR A 340 2.64 15.99 -10.16
CA TYR A 340 1.60 16.93 -9.80
C TYR A 340 1.45 16.90 -8.29
N ALA A 341 2.24 17.74 -7.62
CA ALA A 341 1.83 18.23 -6.31
C ALA A 341 0.46 18.89 -6.51
N PRO A 342 -0.57 18.61 -5.68
CA PRO A 342 -1.70 19.51 -5.61
C PRO A 342 -1.11 20.87 -5.24
N THR A 343 -1.09 21.80 -6.20
CA THR A 343 -0.83 23.20 -5.93
C THR A 343 -1.99 23.71 -5.09
N TYR A 344 -1.95 23.46 -3.80
CA TYR A 344 -2.68 24.22 -2.80
C TYR A 344 -2.23 25.68 -2.95
N PRO A 345 -3.12 26.64 -3.25
CA PRO A 345 -2.81 28.03 -3.01
C PRO A 345 -2.55 28.21 -1.50
N PRO A 346 -1.62 29.09 -1.08
CA PRO A 346 -1.08 29.10 0.28
C PRO A 346 -2.03 29.68 1.36
N ALA A 347 -3.34 29.79 1.12
CA ALA A 347 -4.29 30.20 2.15
C ALA A 347 -5.73 29.74 1.81
N GLY A 348 -6.13 28.61 2.40
CA GLY A 348 -7.56 28.32 2.61
C GLY A 348 -8.21 29.46 3.44
N PRO A 349 -9.54 29.59 3.42
CA PRO A 349 -10.21 30.56 4.27
C PRO A 349 -9.81 30.34 5.74
N THR A 350 -9.37 31.41 6.40
CA THR A 350 -8.86 31.37 7.77
C THR A 350 -9.96 31.53 8.81
N THR A 351 -11.14 31.99 8.38
CA THR A 351 -12.34 32.16 9.20
C THR A 351 -13.58 31.55 8.53
N ALA A 352 -14.63 31.28 9.32
CA ALA A 352 -15.87 30.69 8.83
C ALA A 352 -16.58 31.68 7.89
N ARG A 353 -16.49 32.97 8.23
CA ARG A 353 -16.97 34.10 7.44
C ARG A 353 -16.25 34.18 6.08
N GLU A 354 -14.93 34.05 6.03
CA GLU A 354 -14.17 34.02 4.76
C GLU A 354 -14.57 32.83 3.87
N ALA A 355 -14.75 31.65 4.47
CA ALA A 355 -15.18 30.45 3.74
C ALA A 355 -16.59 30.65 3.18
N TRP A 356 -17.49 31.21 3.99
CA TRP A 356 -18.87 31.49 3.61
C TRP A 356 -18.99 32.54 2.50
N GLU A 357 -18.24 33.64 2.56
CA GLU A 357 -18.25 34.67 1.51
C GLU A 357 -17.70 34.15 0.17
N ARG A 358 -16.65 33.33 0.20
CA ARG A 358 -16.13 32.64 -1.00
C ARG A 358 -17.12 31.61 -1.56
N LEU A 359 -17.89 30.95 -0.69
CA LEU A 359 -18.97 30.04 -1.09
C LEU A 359 -20.17 30.79 -1.68
N LYS A 360 -20.53 31.97 -1.15
CA LYS A 360 -21.60 32.80 -1.71
C LYS A 360 -21.24 33.35 -3.08
N ASN A 361 -19.99 33.74 -3.31
CA ASN A 361 -19.56 34.31 -4.58
C ASN A 361 -19.58 33.25 -5.72
N PRO A 362 -20.40 33.44 -6.78
CA PRO A 362 -20.55 32.47 -7.87
C PRO A 362 -19.26 32.25 -8.69
N ASP A 363 -18.31 33.18 -8.68
CA ASP A 363 -17.04 33.02 -9.41
C ASP A 363 -16.07 32.09 -8.68
N THR A 364 -16.06 32.11 -7.34
CA THR A 364 -15.18 31.29 -6.50
C THR A 364 -15.83 29.98 -6.05
N ARG A 365 -17.17 29.93 -6.02
CA ARG A 365 -17.94 28.78 -5.53
C ARG A 365 -17.70 27.47 -6.28
N PRO A 366 -17.71 27.40 -7.64
CA PRO A 366 -17.52 26.14 -8.35
C PRO A 366 -16.19 25.48 -8.01
N ARG A 367 -15.15 26.30 -7.86
CA ARG A 367 -13.81 25.86 -7.46
C ARG A 367 -13.79 25.35 -6.02
N LEU A 368 -14.39 26.07 -5.07
CA LEU A 368 -14.41 25.68 -3.66
C LEU A 368 -15.28 24.42 -3.42
N ILE A 369 -16.37 24.26 -4.17
CA ILE A 369 -17.16 23.02 -4.22
C ILE A 369 -16.33 21.90 -4.88
N SER A 370 -15.54 22.16 -5.91
CA SER A 370 -14.67 21.14 -6.50
C SER A 370 -13.54 20.70 -5.55
N ASP A 371 -12.98 21.63 -4.79
CA ASP A 371 -11.72 21.44 -4.06
C ASP A 371 -11.93 21.03 -2.58
N THR A 372 -13.00 21.48 -1.93
CA THR A 372 -13.18 21.33 -0.46
C THR A 372 -14.59 20.90 -0.06
N PHE A 373 -15.60 21.25 -0.85
CA PHE A 373 -17.01 20.98 -0.52
C PHE A 373 -17.75 20.20 -1.61
N SER A 374 -17.12 19.19 -2.18
CA SER A 374 -17.68 18.36 -3.27
C SER A 374 -19.03 17.74 -2.91
N HIS A 375 -19.21 17.39 -1.64
CA HIS A 375 -20.47 16.93 -1.07
C HIS A 375 -21.64 17.91 -1.24
N MET A 376 -21.37 19.21 -1.35
CA MET A 376 -22.42 20.23 -1.51
C MET A 376 -22.94 20.33 -2.95
N ARG A 377 -22.30 19.69 -3.93
CA ARG A 377 -22.69 19.79 -5.34
C ARG A 377 -24.14 19.38 -5.59
N GLY A 378 -24.67 18.41 -4.82
CA GLY A 378 -26.07 17.93 -4.88
C GLY A 378 -27.10 18.84 -4.19
N ILE A 379 -26.67 19.66 -3.24
CA ILE A 379 -27.53 20.51 -2.39
C ILE A 379 -27.30 22.01 -2.56
N GLU A 380 -26.33 22.42 -3.38
CA GLU A 380 -25.98 23.82 -3.64
C GLU A 380 -27.22 24.67 -3.98
N GLY A 381 -28.06 24.17 -4.89
CA GLY A 381 -29.28 24.87 -5.28
C GLY A 381 -30.27 25.06 -4.12
N ALA A 382 -30.38 24.10 -3.19
CA ALA A 382 -31.27 24.21 -2.04
C ALA A 382 -30.70 25.17 -0.97
N LEU A 383 -29.37 25.21 -0.82
CA LEU A 383 -28.69 26.06 0.15
C LEU A 383 -28.67 27.54 -0.30
N PHE A 384 -28.19 27.83 -1.52
CA PHE A 384 -27.95 29.20 -1.98
C PHE A 384 -29.16 29.87 -2.63
N LYS A 385 -30.23 29.14 -2.98
CA LYS A 385 -31.50 29.75 -3.40
C LYS A 385 -32.43 30.07 -2.23
N SER A 386 -32.19 29.50 -1.05
CA SER A 386 -32.98 29.78 0.14
C SER A 386 -32.42 31.00 0.88
N GLN A 387 -33.16 32.11 0.83
CA GLN A 387 -32.82 33.29 1.64
C GLN A 387 -32.83 32.97 3.14
N ALA A 388 -33.76 32.12 3.60
CA ALA A 388 -33.82 31.71 5.00
C ALA A 388 -32.56 30.96 5.45
N CYS A 389 -31.96 30.14 4.59
CA CYS A 389 -30.69 29.47 4.86
C CYS A 389 -29.52 30.47 4.90
N ILE A 390 -29.47 31.41 3.95
CA ILE A 390 -28.44 32.45 3.93
C ILE A 390 -28.50 33.29 5.21
N ASP A 391 -29.67 33.79 5.57
CA ASP A 391 -29.88 34.63 6.76
C ASP A 391 -29.50 33.87 8.06
N ALA A 392 -29.90 32.61 8.17
CA ALA A 392 -29.61 31.79 9.34
C ALA A 392 -28.10 31.51 9.50
N ILE A 393 -27.39 31.26 8.40
CA ILE A 393 -25.93 31.08 8.42
C ILE A 393 -25.23 32.40 8.74
N GLU A 394 -25.67 33.51 8.14
CA GLU A 394 -25.08 34.83 8.38
C GLU A 394 -25.19 35.31 9.82
N ALA A 395 -26.27 34.92 10.52
CA ALA A 395 -26.48 35.20 11.94
C ALA A 395 -25.44 34.51 12.83
N VAL A 396 -25.06 33.27 12.51
CA VAL A 396 -24.20 32.45 13.38
C VAL A 396 -22.75 32.36 12.95
N VAL A 397 -22.42 32.68 11.70
CA VAL A 397 -21.08 32.41 11.14
C VAL A 397 -19.96 33.22 11.84
N ASP A 398 -20.28 34.34 12.49
CA ASP A 398 -19.34 35.09 13.34
C ASP A 398 -19.25 34.54 14.78
N HIS A 399 -20.22 33.72 15.21
CA HIS A 399 -20.19 33.04 16.51
C HIS A 399 -19.36 31.75 16.48
N VAL A 400 -18.96 31.31 15.28
CA VAL A 400 -18.07 30.16 15.09
C VAL A 400 -16.65 30.66 14.91
N ASP A 401 -16.02 31.02 16.03
CA ASP A 401 -14.62 31.42 16.02
C ASP A 401 -13.74 30.26 15.52
N PHE A 402 -12.95 30.55 14.49
CA PHE A 402 -11.66 29.87 14.34
C PHE A 402 -10.79 30.42 15.47
N GLU A 403 -10.46 29.64 16.49
CA GLU A 403 -9.34 30.05 17.36
C GLU A 403 -8.12 30.28 16.46
N PRO A 404 -7.58 31.52 16.39
CA PRO A 404 -6.44 31.80 15.54
C PRO A 404 -5.25 31.04 16.11
N VAL A 405 -4.54 30.33 15.24
CA VAL A 405 -3.15 29.96 15.52
C VAL A 405 -2.40 31.27 15.61
N THR A 406 -2.10 31.73 16.81
CA THR A 406 -1.13 32.80 17.00
C THR A 406 0.20 32.30 16.48
N GLY A 407 0.54 32.73 15.26
CA GLY A 407 1.89 32.75 14.76
C GLY A 407 2.72 33.71 15.61
N SER A 408 3.16 33.26 16.78
CA SER A 408 4.36 33.76 17.40
C SER A 408 5.14 32.57 17.92
N ALA A 409 6.25 32.29 17.24
CA ALA A 409 7.44 31.83 17.93
C ALA A 409 7.76 32.86 19.03
N SER A 410 7.19 32.66 20.21
CA SER A 410 7.62 33.29 21.44
C SER A 410 7.71 32.19 22.49
N ALA A 411 8.95 31.93 22.89
CA ALA A 411 9.29 31.12 24.04
C ALA A 411 8.45 31.51 25.27
N SER A 412 8.26 30.52 26.15
CA SER A 412 7.75 30.62 27.51
C SER A 412 6.24 30.84 27.71
N GLN A 413 5.47 29.77 27.51
CA GLN A 413 4.63 29.22 28.57
C GLN A 413 4.78 27.71 28.54
N ASP A 414 5.22 27.12 29.65
CA ASP A 414 5.44 25.68 29.77
C ASP A 414 4.18 24.92 29.33
N PRO A 415 4.27 24.03 28.32
CA PRO A 415 3.22 23.05 28.16
C PRO A 415 3.22 22.23 29.44
N SER A 416 2.08 22.17 30.14
CA SER A 416 1.84 21.08 31.08
C SER A 416 2.34 19.80 30.43
N PRO A 417 3.18 19.00 31.10
CA PRO A 417 3.91 17.92 30.46
C PRO A 417 2.92 17.13 29.61
N SER A 418 3.18 17.05 28.30
CA SER A 418 2.55 16.02 27.48
C SER A 418 2.61 14.75 28.31
N PRO A 419 1.47 14.07 28.57
CA PRO A 419 1.49 12.88 29.40
C PRO A 419 2.61 12.00 28.84
N ILE A 420 3.57 11.66 29.72
CA ILE A 420 4.71 10.82 29.39
C ILE A 420 4.18 9.71 28.48
N PRO A 421 4.77 9.49 27.28
CA PRO A 421 4.23 8.52 26.34
C PRO A 421 4.00 7.23 27.10
N VAL A 422 2.73 6.81 27.27
CA VAL A 422 2.43 5.62 28.05
C VAL A 422 3.08 4.46 27.29
N PRO A 423 4.19 3.87 27.78
CA PRO A 423 4.86 2.85 27.03
C PRO A 423 3.90 1.65 27.02
N MET A 424 3.41 1.28 25.84
CA MET A 424 2.55 0.10 25.74
C MET A 424 3.29 -1.10 26.34
N SER A 425 2.69 -1.72 27.36
CA SER A 425 3.30 -2.89 27.97
C SER A 425 3.33 -4.05 26.97
N ARG A 426 4.37 -4.88 27.00
CA ARG A 426 4.47 -6.09 26.17
C ARG A 426 3.25 -7.02 26.35
N LYS A 427 2.70 -7.06 27.56
CA LYS A 427 1.50 -7.84 27.88
C LYS A 427 0.27 -7.30 27.13
N THR A 428 0.08 -5.98 27.14
CA THR A 428 -1.00 -5.31 26.42
C THR A 428 -0.86 -5.51 24.91
N ALA A 429 0.36 -5.37 24.35
CA ALA A 429 0.61 -5.60 22.94
C ALA A 429 0.27 -7.03 22.50
N ARG A 430 0.67 -8.04 23.30
CA ARG A 430 0.33 -9.44 23.05
C ARG A 430 -1.19 -9.67 23.08
N GLN A 431 -1.89 -9.13 24.08
CA GLN A 431 -3.36 -9.23 24.17
C GLN A 431 -4.03 -8.61 22.94
N CYS A 432 -3.59 -7.43 22.48
CA CYS A 432 -4.15 -6.78 21.29
C CYS A 432 -3.98 -7.65 20.04
N ILE A 433 -2.79 -8.23 19.83
CA ILE A 433 -2.53 -9.13 18.69
C ILE A 433 -3.40 -10.39 18.79
N GLU A 434 -3.52 -10.98 19.98
CA GLU A 434 -4.36 -12.16 20.19
C GLU A 434 -5.83 -11.86 19.90
N THR A 435 -6.36 -10.73 20.41
CA THR A 435 -7.71 -10.26 20.13
C THR A 435 -7.94 -10.00 18.64
N TYR A 436 -6.99 -9.36 17.96
CA TYR A 436 -7.08 -9.12 16.51
C TYR A 436 -7.20 -10.43 15.72
N PHE A 437 -6.32 -11.40 15.96
CA PHE A 437 -6.35 -12.68 15.24
C PHE A 437 -7.53 -13.57 15.62
N ALA A 438 -8.13 -13.38 16.80
CA ALA A 438 -9.34 -14.10 17.18
C ALA A 438 -10.55 -13.66 16.34
N GLN A 439 -10.61 -12.39 15.94
CA GLN A 439 -11.74 -11.83 15.19
C GLN A 439 -11.53 -11.76 13.68
N TYR A 440 -10.29 -11.52 13.22
CA TYR A 440 -9.97 -11.34 11.80
C TYR A 440 -9.42 -12.65 11.20
N GLN A 441 -10.32 -13.61 10.90
CA GLN A 441 -9.95 -14.90 10.29
C GLN A 441 -10.26 -15.02 8.78
N PHE A 442 -10.86 -14.00 8.17
CA PHE A 442 -11.24 -14.05 6.76
C PHE A 442 -10.02 -13.91 5.81
N PRO A 443 -9.80 -14.83 4.84
CA PRO A 443 -8.62 -14.80 3.96
C PRO A 443 -8.41 -13.48 3.19
N GLY A 444 -9.48 -12.83 2.73
CA GLY A 444 -9.39 -11.56 1.99
C GLY A 444 -9.10 -10.31 2.84
N PHE A 445 -9.19 -10.41 4.16
CA PHE A 445 -8.81 -9.35 5.11
C PHE A 445 -7.62 -9.76 5.98
N ARG A 446 -7.03 -10.93 5.72
CA ARG A 446 -5.93 -11.48 6.50
C ARG A 446 -4.66 -10.67 6.23
N VAL A 447 -4.03 -10.21 7.30
CA VAL A 447 -2.70 -9.59 7.22
C VAL A 447 -1.69 -10.58 6.62
N PRO A 448 -0.80 -10.14 5.72
CA PRO A 448 0.18 -11.01 5.08
C PRO A 448 1.35 -11.39 6.00
N LEU A 449 1.27 -11.07 7.29
CA LEU A 449 2.28 -11.34 8.30
C LEU A 449 1.78 -12.39 9.30
N GLU A 450 2.60 -13.38 9.61
CA GLU A 450 2.24 -14.41 10.60
C GLU A 450 2.06 -13.81 12.01
N LYS A 451 1.09 -14.35 12.76
CA LYS A 451 0.86 -13.98 14.17
C LYS A 451 2.13 -14.11 15.03
N SER A 452 2.90 -15.18 14.81
CA SER A 452 4.18 -15.45 15.48
C SER A 452 5.19 -14.31 15.26
N PHE A 453 5.30 -13.81 14.03
CA PHE A 453 6.18 -12.70 13.67
C PHE A 453 5.72 -11.40 14.36
N LEU A 454 4.44 -11.06 14.27
CA LEU A 454 3.89 -9.86 14.92
C LEU A 454 4.10 -9.86 16.44
N LEU A 455 3.99 -11.03 17.08
CA LEU A 455 4.28 -11.19 18.51
C LEU A 455 5.77 -10.97 18.86
N SER A 456 6.68 -11.15 17.91
CA SER A 456 8.13 -10.93 18.10
C SER A 456 8.58 -9.50 17.85
N ILE A 457 7.81 -8.70 17.10
CA ILE A 457 8.16 -7.31 16.74
C ILE A 457 8.51 -6.43 17.95
N PRO A 458 7.81 -6.48 19.11
CA PRO A 458 8.22 -5.70 20.29
C PRO A 458 9.68 -5.94 20.68
N GLU A 459 10.15 -7.19 20.62
CA GLU A 459 11.54 -7.54 20.95
C GLU A 459 12.50 -7.08 19.86
N LEU A 460 12.10 -7.20 18.60
CA LEU A 460 12.91 -6.75 17.46
C LEU A 460 13.12 -5.23 17.47
N LEU A 461 12.12 -4.45 17.87
CA LEU A 461 12.21 -2.99 17.96
C LEU A 461 13.13 -2.51 19.11
N GLU A 462 13.37 -3.34 20.13
CA GLU A 462 14.32 -3.03 21.21
C GLU A 462 15.78 -3.21 20.76
N ILE A 463 16.04 -3.95 19.68
CA ILE A 463 17.39 -4.25 19.19
C ILE A 463 17.88 -3.13 18.25
N PRO A 464 18.89 -2.32 18.62
CA PRO A 464 19.31 -1.16 17.82
C PRO A 464 19.81 -1.47 16.40
N HIS A 465 20.24 -2.71 16.18
CA HIS A 465 20.78 -3.18 14.90
C HIS A 465 19.72 -3.80 13.98
N VAL A 466 18.49 -3.96 14.45
CA VAL A 466 17.38 -4.52 13.65
C VAL A 466 16.54 -3.36 13.13
N GLN A 467 16.44 -3.24 11.81
CA GLN A 467 15.52 -2.32 11.16
C GLN A 467 14.44 -3.13 10.45
N LEU A 468 13.20 -2.96 10.92
CA LEU A 468 12.02 -3.47 10.22
C LEU A 468 11.63 -2.48 9.11
N ASP A 469 11.22 -3.03 7.97
CA ASP A 469 10.68 -2.26 6.85
C ASP A 469 9.41 -1.50 7.26
N TYR A 470 9.11 -0.41 6.54
CA TYR A 470 7.95 0.43 6.83
C TYR A 470 6.62 -0.34 6.77
N PRO A 471 6.32 -1.14 5.72
CA PRO A 471 5.09 -1.93 5.66
C PRO A 471 4.89 -2.81 6.90
N SER A 472 5.91 -3.57 7.31
CA SER A 472 5.82 -4.44 8.49
C SER A 472 5.50 -3.67 9.77
N ARG A 473 6.12 -2.50 9.98
CA ARG A 473 5.86 -1.66 11.15
C ARG A 473 4.45 -1.06 11.12
N ILE A 474 4.00 -0.58 9.96
CA ILE A 474 2.64 -0.05 9.79
C ILE A 474 1.60 -1.14 10.06
N ILE A 475 1.77 -2.34 9.49
CA ILE A 475 0.87 -3.47 9.75
C ILE A 475 0.83 -3.80 11.24
N TYR A 476 1.99 -3.87 11.90
CA TYR A 476 2.08 -4.14 13.34
C TYR A 476 1.30 -3.12 14.18
N TYR A 477 1.53 -1.82 13.96
CA TYR A 477 0.86 -0.78 14.73
C TYR A 477 -0.64 -0.71 14.43
N THR A 478 -1.08 -0.95 13.20
CA THR A 478 -2.50 -1.05 12.87
C THR A 478 -3.17 -2.27 13.51
N VAL A 479 -2.49 -3.42 13.56
CA VAL A 479 -2.98 -4.61 14.28
C VAL A 479 -3.16 -4.31 15.77
N LEU A 480 -2.19 -3.60 16.40
CA LEU A 480 -2.34 -3.16 17.78
C LEU A 480 -3.52 -2.21 17.96
N LEU A 481 -3.68 -1.25 17.04
CA LEU A 481 -4.77 -0.28 17.05
C LEU A 481 -6.13 -0.98 17.01
N HIS A 482 -6.34 -1.89 16.05
CA HIS A 482 -7.59 -2.65 15.95
C HIS A 482 -7.82 -3.56 17.17
N GLY A 483 -6.76 -4.24 17.64
CA GLY A 483 -6.84 -5.07 18.84
C GLY A 483 -7.26 -4.28 20.08
N LEU A 484 -6.77 -3.05 20.25
CA LEU A 484 -7.17 -2.15 21.35
C LEU A 484 -8.66 -1.79 21.29
N LEU A 485 -9.16 -1.43 20.10
CA LEU A 485 -10.56 -0.98 19.93
C LEU A 485 -11.54 -2.10 20.22
N VAL A 486 -11.27 -3.26 19.66
CA VAL A 486 -12.05 -4.47 19.87
C VAL A 486 -11.95 -4.95 21.32
N GLY A 487 -10.74 -5.00 21.87
CA GLY A 487 -10.52 -5.53 23.22
C GLY A 487 -11.21 -4.70 24.31
N MET A 488 -11.58 -3.46 24.01
CA MET A 488 -12.34 -2.57 24.89
C MET A 488 -13.85 -2.85 24.86
N THR A 489 -14.43 -3.15 23.70
CA THR A 489 -15.86 -3.50 23.62
C THR A 489 -16.16 -4.77 24.39
N ASP A 490 -15.21 -5.71 24.36
CA ASP A 490 -15.38 -7.05 24.93
C ASP A 490 -14.80 -7.19 26.35
N GLY A 491 -14.09 -6.16 26.86
CA GLY A 491 -13.44 -6.19 28.18
C GLY A 491 -12.23 -7.13 28.27
N ASN A 492 -11.67 -7.53 27.13
CA ASN A 492 -10.63 -8.55 27.00
C ASN A 492 -9.21 -8.05 27.30
N ILE A 493 -8.98 -6.73 27.34
CA ILE A 493 -7.67 -6.15 27.65
C ILE A 493 -7.62 -5.76 29.13
N SER A 494 -6.75 -6.43 29.89
CA SER A 494 -6.65 -6.22 31.34
C SER A 494 -5.60 -5.18 31.71
N GLY A 495 -5.96 -4.26 32.59
CA GLY A 495 -5.03 -3.29 33.19
C GLY A 495 -4.79 -2.02 32.37
N VAL A 496 -5.69 -1.70 31.43
CA VAL A 496 -5.68 -0.43 30.68
C VAL A 496 -6.94 0.34 31.04
N THR A 497 -6.81 1.59 31.49
CA THR A 497 -7.98 2.44 31.73
C THR A 497 -8.51 3.04 30.43
N THR A 498 -9.72 3.59 30.47
CA THR A 498 -10.29 4.35 29.35
C THR A 498 -9.39 5.49 28.88
N ALA A 499 -8.78 6.22 29.82
CA ALA A 499 -7.87 7.32 29.52
C ALA A 499 -6.56 6.83 28.88
N ASP A 500 -6.01 5.70 29.35
CA ASP A 500 -4.81 5.10 28.78
C ASP A 500 -5.06 4.64 27.33
N THR A 501 -6.25 4.08 27.06
CA THR A 501 -6.63 3.64 25.72
C THR A 501 -6.69 4.81 24.75
N GLU A 502 -7.27 5.94 25.16
CA GLU A 502 -7.31 7.12 24.31
C GLU A 502 -5.91 7.64 24.00
N ALA A 503 -5.03 7.70 25.01
CA ALA A 503 -3.64 8.12 24.84
C ALA A 503 -2.86 7.17 23.93
N LEU A 504 -3.00 5.85 24.11
CA LEU A 504 -2.36 4.84 23.28
C LEU A 504 -2.88 4.88 21.84
N THR A 505 -4.19 4.98 21.65
CA THR A 505 -4.82 5.13 20.33
C THR A 505 -4.25 6.34 19.60
N LYS A 506 -4.14 7.50 20.29
CA LYS A 506 -3.54 8.71 19.75
C LYS A 506 -2.09 8.47 19.31
N GLN A 507 -1.29 7.87 20.18
CA GLN A 507 0.13 7.67 19.95
C GLN A 507 0.39 6.71 18.79
N ILE A 508 -0.29 5.56 18.77
CA ILE A 508 -0.15 4.55 17.73
C ILE A 508 -0.59 5.12 16.37
N THR A 509 -1.70 5.83 16.36
CA THR A 509 -2.20 6.49 15.14
C THR A 509 -1.19 7.50 14.60
N ALA A 510 -0.65 8.38 15.45
CA ALA A 510 0.38 9.35 15.05
C ALA A 510 1.64 8.66 14.52
N LEU A 511 2.03 7.53 15.11
CA LEU A 511 3.17 6.74 14.66
C LEU A 511 2.93 6.09 13.30
N CYS A 512 1.73 5.55 13.04
CA CYS A 512 1.37 5.03 11.72
C CYS A 512 1.46 6.11 10.64
N ILE A 513 1.00 7.33 10.94
CA ILE A 513 1.05 8.47 10.00
C ILE A 513 2.50 8.88 9.72
N ASP A 514 3.33 9.07 10.75
CA ASP A 514 4.76 9.42 10.59
C ASP A 514 5.51 8.33 9.79
N LEU A 515 5.23 7.05 10.07
CA LEU A 515 5.82 5.94 9.32
C LEU A 515 5.40 5.95 7.84
N ALA A 516 4.13 6.20 7.55
CA ALA A 516 3.63 6.26 6.19
C ALA A 516 4.22 7.43 5.39
N GLU A 517 4.36 8.61 6.00
CA GLU A 517 4.97 9.77 5.35
C GLU A 517 6.46 9.52 5.03
N ARG A 518 7.20 8.94 5.98
CA ARG A 518 8.61 8.55 5.75
C ARG A 518 8.74 7.44 4.72
N TRP A 519 7.82 6.48 4.72
CA TRP A 519 7.78 5.42 3.72
C TRP A 519 7.57 5.98 2.31
N MET A 520 6.61 6.89 2.15
CA MET A 520 6.35 7.57 0.88
C MET A 520 7.54 8.37 0.38
N GLU A 521 8.31 9.00 1.26
CA GLU A 521 9.54 9.70 0.89
C GLU A 521 10.66 8.74 0.48
N ALA A 522 10.84 7.64 1.22
CA ALA A 522 11.80 6.60 0.87
C ALA A 522 11.50 5.96 -0.50
N CYS A 523 10.23 5.71 -0.81
CA CYS A 523 9.80 5.18 -2.10
C CYS A 523 10.12 6.08 -3.30
N LYS A 524 10.30 7.40 -3.12
CA LYS A 524 10.74 8.30 -4.20
C LYS A 524 12.23 8.17 -4.53
N MET A 525 13.02 7.67 -3.58
CA MET A 525 14.48 7.58 -3.69
C MET A 525 14.94 6.19 -4.19
N GLU A 526 14.12 5.16 -4.04
CA GLU A 526 14.42 3.78 -4.45
C GLU A 526 13.43 3.24 -5.50
N ASP A 527 13.69 3.50 -6.79
CA ASP A 527 12.91 2.98 -7.93
C ASP A 527 13.01 1.45 -8.17
N SER A 528 13.75 0.72 -7.33
CA SER A 528 14.20 -0.66 -7.61
C SER A 528 13.56 -1.76 -6.75
N ILE A 529 12.62 -1.45 -5.84
CA ILE A 529 12.02 -2.48 -4.97
C ILE A 529 10.76 -3.06 -5.64
N THR A 530 10.75 -4.38 -5.83
CA THR A 530 9.55 -5.10 -6.27
C THR A 530 8.51 -5.02 -5.17
N PRO A 531 7.31 -4.48 -5.43
CA PRO A 531 6.26 -4.37 -4.42
C PRO A 531 5.78 -5.75 -3.96
N SER A 532 5.41 -5.85 -2.69
CA SER A 532 4.92 -7.06 -2.04
C SER A 532 3.46 -6.92 -1.59
N GLN A 533 2.84 -8.03 -1.17
CA GLN A 533 1.51 -8.00 -0.58
C GLN A 533 1.47 -7.22 0.75
N ALA A 534 2.58 -7.19 1.50
CA ALA A 534 2.69 -6.38 2.72
C ALA A 534 2.62 -4.88 2.39
N ASP A 535 3.23 -4.43 1.29
CA ASP A 535 3.09 -3.05 0.82
C ASP A 535 1.63 -2.72 0.51
N LEU A 536 0.89 -3.63 -0.14
CA LEU A 536 -0.52 -3.42 -0.44
C LEU A 536 -1.35 -3.29 0.84
N SER A 537 -1.22 -4.24 1.76
CA SER A 537 -1.96 -4.23 3.03
C SER A 537 -1.62 -3.00 3.88
N ALA A 538 -0.33 -2.64 3.99
CA ALA A 538 0.11 -1.45 4.72
C ALA A 538 -0.48 -0.17 4.11
N ALA A 539 -0.50 -0.06 2.77
CA ALA A 539 -1.09 1.07 2.08
C ALA A 539 -2.60 1.16 2.36
N CYS A 540 -3.34 0.06 2.20
CA CYS A 540 -4.79 -0.01 2.48
C CYS A 540 -5.11 0.35 3.94
N PHE A 541 -4.34 -0.16 4.91
CA PHE A 541 -4.52 0.22 6.31
C PHE A 541 -4.28 1.71 6.56
N THR A 542 -3.26 2.26 5.90
CA THR A 542 -2.95 3.69 6.04
C THR A 542 -4.06 4.55 5.44
N VAL A 543 -4.74 4.14 4.37
CA VAL A 543 -5.93 4.84 3.85
C VAL A 543 -6.97 5.04 4.96
N SER A 544 -7.35 3.95 5.63
CA SER A 544 -8.33 3.98 6.72
C SER A 544 -7.84 4.81 7.92
N THR A 545 -6.61 4.56 8.38
CA THR A 545 -6.04 5.29 9.53
C THR A 545 -5.92 6.79 9.25
N ALA A 546 -5.53 7.18 8.04
CA ALA A 546 -5.44 8.58 7.63
C ALA A 546 -6.82 9.25 7.50
N LEU A 547 -7.86 8.51 7.10
CA LEU A 547 -9.24 9.02 7.12
C LEU A 547 -9.73 9.23 8.55
N GLU A 548 -9.44 8.31 9.47
CA GLU A 548 -9.80 8.47 10.87
C GLU A 548 -9.07 9.64 11.52
N THR A 549 -7.84 9.95 11.08
CA THR A 549 -7.13 11.18 11.45
C THR A 549 -7.59 12.41 10.69
N GLY A 550 -8.43 12.32 9.66
CA GLY A 550 -8.83 13.48 8.87
C GLY A 550 -7.76 13.99 7.91
N ASN A 551 -6.65 13.27 7.76
CA ASN A 551 -5.63 13.58 6.76
C ASN A 551 -6.03 13.01 5.38
N ILE A 552 -6.96 13.72 4.74
CA ILE A 552 -7.54 13.33 3.44
C ILE A 552 -6.47 13.21 2.35
N ASP A 553 -5.52 14.15 2.33
CA ASP A 553 -4.44 14.19 1.32
C ASP A 553 -3.53 12.96 1.44
N LEU A 554 -3.05 12.62 2.64
CA LEU A 554 -2.28 11.40 2.85
C LEU A 554 -3.12 10.16 2.51
N SER A 555 -4.39 10.12 2.91
CA SER A 555 -5.24 8.98 2.63
C SER A 555 -5.40 8.72 1.12
N TRP A 556 -5.67 9.77 0.33
CA TRP A 556 -5.76 9.65 -1.12
C TRP A 556 -4.42 9.28 -1.77
N LYS A 557 -3.30 9.85 -1.29
CA LYS A 557 -1.94 9.46 -1.73
C LYS A 557 -1.64 7.99 -1.47
N MET A 558 -2.07 7.47 -0.32
CA MET A 558 -1.91 6.06 0.04
C MET A 558 -2.83 5.15 -0.77
N LEU A 559 -4.04 5.59 -1.12
CA LEU A 559 -4.92 4.86 -2.05
C LEU A 559 -4.29 4.80 -3.45
N ALA A 560 -3.69 5.91 -3.91
CA ALA A 560 -2.93 5.94 -5.15
C ALA A 560 -1.70 5.01 -5.10
N HIS A 561 -1.01 4.96 -3.96
CA HIS A 561 0.11 4.02 -3.74
C HIS A 561 -0.37 2.56 -3.77
N ALA A 562 -1.46 2.23 -3.06
CA ALA A 562 -2.10 0.92 -3.10
C ALA A 562 -2.44 0.52 -4.54
N CYS A 563 -3.06 1.40 -5.32
CA CYS A 563 -3.37 1.12 -6.73
C CYS A 563 -2.11 0.90 -7.58
N ARG A 564 -0.99 1.59 -7.30
CA ARG A 564 0.30 1.34 -7.99
C ARG A 564 0.85 -0.05 -7.64
N VAL A 565 0.86 -0.39 -6.35
CA VAL A 565 1.29 -1.70 -5.83
C VAL A 565 0.43 -2.82 -6.42
N SER A 566 -0.89 -2.69 -6.39
CA SER A 566 -1.83 -3.67 -6.96
C SER A 566 -1.64 -3.90 -8.45
N ARG A 567 -1.35 -2.85 -9.24
CA ARG A 567 -1.01 -2.99 -10.67
C ARG A 567 0.24 -3.83 -10.85
N ALA A 568 1.28 -3.57 -10.07
CA ALA A 568 2.53 -4.33 -10.14
C ALA A 568 2.37 -5.79 -9.68
N LEU A 569 1.47 -6.06 -8.74
CA LEU A 569 1.12 -7.41 -8.28
C LEU A 569 0.13 -8.17 -9.20
N GLY A 570 -0.28 -7.54 -10.31
CA GLY A 570 -1.14 -8.14 -11.34
C GLY A 570 -2.64 -8.13 -11.05
N TYR A 571 -3.11 -7.33 -10.08
CA TYR A 571 -4.53 -7.32 -9.66
C TYR A 571 -5.47 -6.78 -10.74
N PHE A 572 -4.99 -5.95 -11.66
CA PHE A 572 -5.83 -5.30 -12.69
C PHE A 572 -6.12 -6.21 -13.89
N ARG A 573 -5.43 -7.34 -14.05
CA ARG A 573 -5.58 -8.23 -15.21
C ARG A 573 -5.68 -9.70 -14.83
N ILE A 574 -6.42 -9.98 -13.74
CA ILE A 574 -6.62 -11.35 -13.23
C ILE A 574 -7.37 -12.21 -14.26
N ASP A 575 -8.37 -11.62 -14.92
CA ASP A 575 -9.25 -12.27 -15.90
C ASP A 575 -8.97 -11.83 -17.34
N GLY A 576 -7.86 -11.10 -17.55
CA GLY A 576 -7.42 -10.69 -18.88
C GLY A 576 -6.92 -11.89 -19.70
N PRO A 577 -6.77 -11.73 -21.03
CA PRO A 577 -6.23 -12.78 -21.88
C PRO A 577 -4.84 -13.20 -21.39
N ALA A 578 -4.71 -14.46 -20.97
CA ALA A 578 -3.46 -15.01 -20.48
C ALA A 578 -2.40 -14.96 -21.60
N PRO A 579 -1.14 -14.56 -21.32
CA PRO A 579 -0.07 -14.57 -22.32
C PRO A 579 0.24 -15.96 -22.87
N TYR A 580 -0.14 -17.03 -22.14
CA TYR A 580 0.03 -18.43 -22.50
C TYR A 580 -1.17 -19.26 -22.00
N PRO A 581 -1.59 -20.31 -22.74
CA PRO A 581 -2.57 -21.27 -22.22
C PRO A 581 -1.97 -22.03 -21.03
N SER A 582 -2.43 -21.72 -19.82
CA SER A 582 -1.97 -22.37 -18.59
C SER A 582 -2.53 -23.80 -18.49
N THR A 583 -1.64 -24.77 -18.37
CA THR A 583 -1.94 -26.13 -17.87
C THR A 583 -2.59 -26.07 -16.49
N SER A 584 -3.67 -26.85 -16.30
CA SER A 584 -4.44 -27.11 -15.06
C SER A 584 -4.11 -26.20 -13.86
N ALA A 585 -4.92 -25.17 -13.64
CA ALA A 585 -4.85 -24.34 -12.44
C ALA A 585 -5.03 -25.23 -11.19
N THR A 586 -4.12 -25.12 -10.23
CA THR A 586 -4.29 -25.80 -8.94
C THR A 586 -5.38 -25.10 -8.12
N ASP A 587 -5.98 -25.80 -7.15
CA ASP A 587 -6.99 -25.20 -6.25
C ASP A 587 -6.41 -24.01 -5.46
N ALA A 588 -5.11 -24.05 -5.12
CA ALA A 588 -4.39 -22.96 -4.48
C ALA A 588 -4.29 -21.71 -5.39
N ASP A 589 -4.00 -21.91 -6.69
CA ASP A 589 -3.99 -20.82 -7.67
C ASP A 589 -5.39 -20.22 -7.86
N ALA A 590 -6.45 -21.03 -7.75
CA ALA A 590 -7.82 -20.56 -7.83
C ALA A 590 -8.20 -19.70 -6.60
N LEU A 591 -7.83 -20.13 -5.39
CA LEU A 591 -8.07 -19.38 -4.16
C LEU A 591 -7.35 -18.03 -4.15
N GLU A 592 -6.08 -18.00 -4.54
CA GLU A 592 -5.31 -16.75 -4.59
C GLU A 592 -5.85 -15.79 -5.67
N ARG A 593 -6.28 -16.29 -6.84
CA ARG A 593 -6.97 -15.45 -7.83
C ARG A 593 -8.26 -14.85 -7.28
N ASN A 594 -9.06 -15.63 -6.55
CA ASN A 594 -10.28 -15.14 -5.91
C ASN A 594 -10.01 -14.08 -4.85
N ARG A 595 -8.98 -14.29 -4.02
CA ARG A 595 -8.53 -13.29 -3.05
C ARG A 595 -8.16 -11.96 -3.73
N LYS A 596 -7.37 -12.02 -4.80
CA LYS A 596 -7.00 -10.82 -5.56
C LYS A 596 -8.21 -10.12 -6.18
N ARG A 597 -9.20 -10.86 -6.69
CA ARG A 597 -10.48 -10.29 -7.17
C ARG A 597 -11.18 -9.54 -6.03
N PHE A 598 -11.32 -10.16 -4.87
CA PHE A 598 -11.97 -9.58 -3.70
C PHE A 598 -11.31 -8.26 -3.26
N GLU A 599 -9.98 -8.24 -3.14
CA GLU A 599 -9.20 -7.06 -2.77
C GLU A 599 -9.28 -5.95 -3.85
N PHE A 600 -9.24 -6.30 -5.13
CA PHE A 600 -9.38 -5.34 -6.24
C PHE A 600 -10.73 -4.62 -6.22
N TRP A 601 -11.82 -5.36 -6.03
CA TRP A 601 -13.17 -4.79 -5.99
C TRP A 601 -13.35 -3.78 -4.84
N HIS A 602 -12.73 -4.04 -3.68
CA HIS A 602 -12.69 -3.07 -2.59
C HIS A 602 -11.88 -1.82 -2.93
N LEU A 603 -10.74 -1.95 -3.61
CA LEU A 603 -9.97 -0.78 -4.09
C LEU A 603 -10.78 0.08 -5.06
N LEU A 604 -11.52 -0.55 -5.99
CA LEU A 604 -12.39 0.13 -6.93
C LEU A 604 -13.53 0.87 -6.23
N ARG A 605 -14.17 0.22 -5.26
CA ARG A 605 -15.20 0.84 -4.42
C ARG A 605 -14.64 2.05 -3.65
N MET A 606 -13.44 1.94 -3.09
CA MET A 606 -12.80 3.04 -2.37
C MET A 606 -12.47 4.22 -3.29
N ASP A 607 -11.96 3.98 -4.50
CA ASP A 607 -11.75 5.04 -5.50
C ASP A 607 -13.07 5.77 -5.82
N CYS A 608 -14.16 5.03 -6.03
CA CYS A 608 -15.49 5.61 -6.25
C CYS A 608 -15.96 6.47 -5.07
N MET A 609 -15.76 5.99 -3.84
CA MET A 609 -16.12 6.72 -2.63
C MET A 609 -15.34 8.02 -2.49
N PHE A 610 -14.03 8.01 -2.76
CA PHE A 610 -13.18 9.20 -2.76
C PHE A 610 -13.59 10.21 -3.84
N ARG A 611 -13.99 9.74 -5.03
CA ARG A 611 -14.49 10.62 -6.10
C ARG A 611 -15.82 11.27 -5.73
N LEU A 612 -16.78 10.48 -5.25
CA LEU A 612 -18.12 10.96 -4.88
C LEU A 612 -18.11 11.87 -3.66
N SER A 613 -17.33 11.52 -2.65
CA SER A 613 -17.26 12.27 -1.41
C SER A 613 -16.36 13.50 -1.55
N LEU A 614 -15.13 13.28 -1.99
CA LEU A 614 -14.04 14.24 -1.81
C LEU A 614 -13.62 14.91 -3.13
N GLY A 615 -14.34 14.66 -4.24
CA GLY A 615 -14.08 15.32 -5.53
C GLY A 615 -12.74 14.94 -6.16
N THR A 616 -12.12 13.85 -5.70
CA THR A 616 -10.78 13.45 -6.16
C THR A 616 -10.79 12.92 -7.60
N ARG A 617 -9.61 12.87 -8.22
CA ARG A 617 -9.43 12.30 -9.56
C ARG A 617 -9.52 10.78 -9.52
N ALA A 618 -9.99 10.18 -10.62
CA ALA A 618 -10.06 8.73 -10.74
C ALA A 618 -8.67 8.08 -10.70
N LEU A 619 -8.45 7.18 -9.74
CA LEU A 619 -7.25 6.36 -9.66
C LEU A 619 -7.38 5.07 -10.47
N ILE A 620 -8.61 4.56 -10.65
CA ILE A 620 -8.93 3.41 -11.49
C ILE A 620 -9.88 3.87 -12.60
N ARG A 621 -9.35 3.97 -13.82
CA ARG A 621 -10.14 4.41 -14.99
C ARG A 621 -10.82 3.23 -15.66
N ASN A 622 -11.93 3.52 -16.32
CA ASN A 622 -12.60 2.55 -17.18
C ASN A 622 -11.65 2.02 -18.26
N GLY A 623 -11.75 0.71 -18.53
CA GLY A 623 -10.90 0.01 -19.50
C GLY A 623 -9.48 -0.31 -19.04
N GLU A 624 -9.03 0.14 -17.86
CA GLU A 624 -7.68 -0.20 -17.34
C GLU A 624 -7.60 -1.60 -16.71
N TRP A 625 -8.75 -2.24 -16.45
CA TRP A 625 -8.86 -3.47 -15.68
C TRP A 625 -9.71 -4.54 -16.36
N ALA A 626 -9.39 -5.81 -16.08
CA ALA A 626 -10.12 -7.00 -16.50
C ALA A 626 -10.17 -7.98 -15.31
N VAL A 627 -11.18 -7.80 -14.47
CA VAL A 627 -11.34 -8.50 -13.19
C VAL A 627 -12.80 -8.86 -12.99
N ASN A 628 -13.09 -10.15 -12.89
CA ASN A 628 -14.43 -10.64 -12.61
C ASN A 628 -14.72 -10.59 -11.10
N PHE A 629 -15.99 -10.77 -10.72
CA PHE A 629 -16.33 -11.06 -9.33
C PHE A 629 -15.67 -12.36 -8.85
N PRO A 630 -15.28 -12.49 -7.57
CA PRO A 630 -14.83 -13.75 -6.99
C PRO A 630 -15.80 -14.92 -7.26
N ASP A 631 -15.28 -16.14 -7.43
CA ASP A 631 -16.10 -17.35 -7.52
C ASP A 631 -16.57 -17.78 -6.13
N SER A 632 -17.87 -18.08 -5.96
CA SER A 632 -18.42 -18.74 -4.76
C SER A 632 -18.20 -20.26 -4.81
N PRO A 633 -17.85 -20.93 -3.68
CA PRO A 633 -17.72 -20.42 -2.32
C PRO A 633 -16.31 -19.90 -1.99
N GLY A 634 -15.41 -19.75 -2.97
CA GLY A 634 -14.00 -19.40 -2.75
C GLY A 634 -13.71 -17.98 -2.23
N ILE A 635 -14.73 -17.23 -1.82
CA ILE A 635 -14.60 -16.07 -0.91
C ILE A 635 -14.18 -16.60 0.48
N VAL A 636 -14.66 -17.80 0.84
CA VAL A 636 -14.52 -18.48 2.12
C VAL A 636 -13.83 -19.85 1.91
N PRO A 637 -12.91 -20.30 2.77
CA PRO A 637 -12.37 -21.64 2.65
C PRO A 637 -13.49 -22.68 2.79
N SER A 638 -13.67 -23.55 1.79
CA SER A 638 -14.63 -24.65 1.90
C SER A 638 -14.25 -25.56 3.08
N GLN A 639 -15.27 -26.19 3.71
CA GLN A 639 -15.08 -27.16 4.81
C GLN A 639 -14.06 -28.27 4.50
N ALA A 640 -13.74 -28.53 3.22
CA ALA A 640 -12.81 -29.57 2.79
C ALA A 640 -11.31 -29.26 3.04
N HIS A 641 -10.94 -28.01 3.39
CA HIS A 641 -9.54 -27.60 3.63
C HIS A 641 -9.22 -27.22 5.09
N ARG A 642 -10.16 -27.44 6.02
CA ARG A 642 -9.88 -27.30 7.46
C ARG A 642 -8.94 -28.44 7.91
N THR A 643 -7.81 -28.09 8.51
CA THR A 643 -6.96 -29.07 9.18
C THR A 643 -7.68 -29.58 10.44
N ASP A 644 -7.30 -30.73 11.00
CA ASP A 644 -7.95 -31.28 12.21
C ASP A 644 -7.89 -30.33 13.44
N ALA A 645 -7.07 -29.27 13.39
CA ALA A 645 -7.05 -28.19 14.38
C ALA A 645 -8.13 -27.11 14.18
N ASP A 646 -8.69 -26.97 12.97
CA ASP A 646 -9.73 -25.99 12.61
C ASP A 646 -11.16 -26.59 12.68
N ARG A 647 -11.25 -27.88 13.04
CA ARG A 647 -12.50 -28.66 13.17
C ARG A 647 -13.32 -28.30 14.40
N GLU A 648 -12.77 -27.47 15.28
CA GLU A 648 -13.38 -27.01 16.55
C GLU A 648 -14.02 -25.61 16.41
N GLY A 649 -14.37 -25.19 15.19
CA GLY A 649 -15.07 -23.93 14.95
C GLY A 649 -16.50 -23.97 15.49
N THR A 650 -16.87 -22.99 16.31
CA THR A 650 -18.23 -22.82 16.84
C THR A 650 -19.17 -22.28 15.75
N GLU A 651 -20.48 -22.56 15.84
CA GLU A 651 -21.53 -22.06 14.91
C GLU A 651 -21.46 -20.53 14.66
N THR A 652 -20.83 -19.79 15.56
CA THR A 652 -20.56 -18.34 15.46
C THR A 652 -19.60 -17.96 14.32
N GLU A 653 -18.60 -18.80 14.02
CA GLU A 653 -17.61 -18.54 12.96
C GLU A 653 -18.19 -18.73 11.55
N GLU A 654 -19.12 -19.68 11.37
CA GLU A 654 -19.85 -19.85 10.10
C GLU A 654 -20.76 -18.65 9.80
N LYS A 655 -21.36 -18.04 10.83
CA LYS A 655 -22.22 -16.85 10.69
C LYS A 655 -21.46 -15.57 10.32
N GLY A 656 -20.31 -15.28 10.94
CA GLY A 656 -19.51 -14.07 10.62
C GLY A 656 -18.94 -14.11 9.19
N THR A 657 -18.66 -15.32 8.71
CA THR A 657 -18.15 -15.54 7.36
C THR A 657 -19.22 -15.26 6.28
N HIS A 658 -20.49 -15.54 6.57
CA HIS A 658 -21.64 -15.24 5.71
C HIS A 658 -21.93 -13.73 5.60
N VAL A 659 -21.74 -12.96 6.68
CA VAL A 659 -21.94 -11.49 6.63
C VAL A 659 -20.92 -10.81 5.72
N VAL A 660 -19.68 -11.31 5.67
CA VAL A 660 -18.64 -10.81 4.74
C VAL A 660 -19.04 -11.04 3.27
N GLU A 661 -19.62 -12.20 2.96
CA GLU A 661 -20.10 -12.49 1.61
C GLU A 661 -21.28 -11.59 1.21
N ILE A 662 -22.26 -11.42 2.11
CA ILE A 662 -23.38 -10.50 1.92
C ILE A 662 -22.86 -9.07 1.72
N HIS A 663 -21.94 -8.63 2.58
CA HIS A 663 -21.32 -7.30 2.48
C HIS A 663 -20.67 -7.09 1.13
N PHE A 664 -19.87 -8.05 0.67
CA PHE A 664 -19.22 -7.98 -0.62
C PHE A 664 -20.25 -7.83 -1.74
N LEU A 665 -21.21 -8.74 -1.83
CA LEU A 665 -22.20 -8.75 -2.92
C LEU A 665 -23.03 -7.45 -2.94
N ALA A 666 -23.58 -7.06 -1.79
CA ALA A 666 -24.40 -5.86 -1.69
C ALA A 666 -23.59 -4.59 -1.96
N SER A 667 -22.42 -4.44 -1.33
CA SER A 667 -21.60 -3.24 -1.47
C SER A 667 -21.04 -3.08 -2.87
N MET A 668 -20.68 -4.18 -3.55
CA MET A 668 -20.20 -4.12 -4.92
C MET A 668 -21.32 -3.79 -5.91
N ARG A 669 -22.56 -4.23 -5.65
CA ARG A 669 -23.72 -3.78 -6.44
C ARG A 669 -23.90 -2.26 -6.36
N VAL A 670 -23.83 -1.71 -5.15
CA VAL A 670 -23.88 -0.25 -4.97
C VAL A 670 -22.66 0.42 -5.61
N ALA A 671 -21.48 -0.19 -5.57
CA ALA A 671 -20.29 0.34 -6.26
C ALA A 671 -20.45 0.37 -7.79
N LEU A 672 -21.15 -0.58 -8.40
CA LEU A 672 -21.49 -0.55 -9.83
C LEU A 672 -22.46 0.59 -10.15
N VAL A 673 -23.44 0.84 -9.27
CA VAL A 673 -24.31 2.02 -9.37
C VAL A 673 -23.49 3.31 -9.26
N MET A 674 -22.52 3.38 -8.34
CA MET A 674 -21.59 4.51 -8.22
C MET A 674 -20.79 4.75 -9.51
N LEU A 675 -20.24 3.68 -10.11
CA LEU A 675 -19.49 3.77 -11.36
C LEU A 675 -20.37 4.28 -12.50
N ARG A 676 -21.56 3.70 -12.69
CA ARG A 676 -22.50 4.14 -13.73
C ARG A 676 -22.88 5.61 -13.58
N TYR A 677 -23.07 6.07 -12.35
CA TYR A 677 -23.33 7.48 -12.07
C TYR A 677 -22.11 8.37 -12.39
N LEU A 678 -20.92 7.96 -11.95
CA LEU A 678 -19.67 8.68 -12.18
C LEU A 678 -19.28 8.74 -13.67
N ASP A 679 -19.60 7.72 -14.46
CA ASP A 679 -19.34 7.66 -15.90
C ASP A 679 -20.13 8.72 -16.68
N VAL A 680 -21.31 9.09 -16.17
CA VAL A 680 -22.15 10.15 -16.75
C VAL A 680 -21.70 11.53 -16.26
N VAL A 681 -21.42 11.67 -14.96
CA VAL A 681 -21.19 12.98 -14.32
C VAL A 681 -19.72 13.44 -14.40
N ASP A 682 -18.77 12.53 -14.51
CA ASP A 682 -17.34 12.81 -14.75
C ASP A 682 -16.73 11.77 -15.72
N PRO A 683 -17.11 11.81 -17.02
CA PRO A 683 -16.62 10.87 -18.03
C PRO A 683 -15.09 10.95 -18.21
N SER A 684 -14.49 12.10 -17.90
CA SER A 684 -13.06 12.35 -18.00
C SER A 684 -12.25 11.77 -16.82
N GLY A 685 -12.90 11.47 -15.69
CA GLY A 685 -12.24 11.12 -14.44
C GLY A 685 -11.30 12.21 -13.90
N SER A 686 -11.45 13.46 -14.37
CA SER A 686 -10.51 14.55 -14.11
C SER A 686 -10.67 15.17 -12.73
N GLY A 687 -11.77 14.86 -12.01
CA GLY A 687 -12.14 15.48 -10.74
C GLY A 687 -12.55 16.96 -10.86
N THR A 688 -12.45 17.54 -12.06
CA THR A 688 -12.62 18.98 -12.31
C THR A 688 -13.76 19.31 -13.27
N ALA A 689 -14.53 18.31 -13.72
CA ALA A 689 -15.53 18.53 -14.75
C ALA A 689 -16.64 19.49 -14.26
N LEU A 690 -16.74 20.63 -14.94
CA LEU A 690 -17.95 21.45 -15.02
C LEU A 690 -19.11 20.55 -15.48
N PRO A 691 -20.34 20.78 -15.01
CA PRO A 691 -21.46 19.87 -15.23
C PRO A 691 -21.74 19.71 -16.73
N VAL A 692 -21.28 18.59 -17.29
CA VAL A 692 -21.87 18.04 -18.52
C VAL A 692 -23.24 17.51 -18.13
N GLU A 693 -24.21 17.66 -19.04
CA GLU A 693 -25.63 17.35 -18.92
C GLU A 693 -25.97 16.34 -17.81
N GLY A 694 -26.85 16.75 -16.90
CA GLY A 694 -27.28 15.92 -15.79
C GLY A 694 -27.80 14.56 -16.26
N ILE A 695 -27.64 13.55 -15.42
CA ILE A 695 -28.18 12.21 -15.66
C ILE A 695 -29.67 12.28 -16.03
N ASP A 696 -30.06 11.51 -17.05
CA ASP A 696 -31.47 11.38 -17.44
C ASP A 696 -32.30 10.84 -16.26
N ARG A 697 -33.52 11.37 -16.13
CA ARG A 697 -34.47 11.03 -15.07
C ARG A 697 -34.81 9.54 -15.06
N GLU A 698 -34.92 8.93 -16.24
CA GLU A 698 -35.20 7.48 -16.36
C GLU A 698 -34.03 6.66 -15.81
N LEU A 699 -32.80 7.00 -16.21
CA LEU A 699 -31.60 6.35 -15.72
C LEU A 699 -31.44 6.53 -14.20
N ALA A 700 -31.66 7.74 -13.68
CA ALA A 700 -31.62 8.00 -12.24
C ALA A 700 -32.66 7.18 -11.48
N SER A 701 -33.88 7.05 -12.02
CA SER A 701 -34.95 6.24 -11.41
C SER A 701 -34.61 4.74 -11.42
N ALA A 702 -34.06 4.24 -12.52
CA ALA A 702 -33.60 2.86 -12.63
C ALA A 702 -32.48 2.54 -11.62
N LEU A 703 -31.51 3.46 -11.45
CA LEU A 703 -30.45 3.30 -10.46
C LEU A 703 -30.97 3.37 -9.01
N ILE A 704 -31.97 4.20 -8.71
CA ILE A 704 -32.63 4.22 -7.40
C ILE A 704 -33.28 2.87 -7.11
N THR A 705 -34.06 2.34 -8.05
CA THR A 705 -34.69 1.02 -7.92
C THR A 705 -33.66 -0.08 -7.69
N GLU A 706 -32.49 0.00 -8.34
CA GLU A 706 -31.40 -0.97 -8.13
C GLU A 706 -30.84 -0.93 -6.70
N VAL A 707 -30.65 0.27 -6.12
CA VAL A 707 -30.19 0.42 -4.73
C VAL A 707 -31.26 0.00 -3.72
N GLU A 708 -32.53 0.34 -3.97
CA GLU A 708 -33.66 -0.09 -3.12
C GLU A 708 -33.84 -1.62 -3.15
N ALA A 709 -33.71 -2.23 -4.32
CA ALA A 709 -33.74 -3.69 -4.47
C ALA A 709 -32.60 -4.35 -3.69
N ALA A 710 -31.39 -3.77 -3.70
CA ALA A 710 -30.27 -4.27 -2.91
C ALA A 710 -30.54 -4.17 -1.39
N LEU A 711 -31.11 -3.06 -0.92
CA LEU A 711 -31.51 -2.90 0.48
C LEU A 711 -32.60 -3.91 0.89
N ALA A 712 -33.61 -4.11 0.04
CA ALA A 712 -34.70 -5.04 0.29
C ALA A 712 -34.26 -6.50 0.28
N LEU A 713 -33.33 -6.85 -0.63
CA LEU A 713 -32.82 -8.21 -0.77
C LEU A 713 -31.92 -8.61 0.40
N TRP A 714 -30.96 -7.76 0.77
CA TRP A 714 -29.93 -8.09 1.75
C TRP A 714 -30.28 -7.69 3.18
N ARG A 715 -31.34 -6.89 3.37
CA ARG A 715 -31.88 -6.39 4.66
C ARG A 715 -30.79 -6.08 5.71
N PRO A 716 -29.82 -5.19 5.40
CA PRO A 716 -28.69 -4.94 6.28
C PRO A 716 -29.06 -4.33 7.64
N ASP A 717 -30.25 -3.74 7.77
CA ASP A 717 -30.79 -3.31 9.08
C ASP A 717 -31.01 -4.49 10.04
N GLU A 718 -31.50 -5.63 9.55
CA GLU A 718 -31.66 -6.83 10.37
C GLU A 718 -30.33 -7.44 10.73
N LEU A 719 -29.39 -7.48 9.79
CA LEU A 719 -28.01 -7.95 10.03
C LEU A 719 -27.36 -7.13 11.15
N LEU A 720 -27.50 -5.81 11.11
CA LEU A 720 -27.01 -4.92 12.15
C LEU A 720 -27.69 -5.16 13.51
N SER A 721 -29.00 -5.44 13.51
CA SER A 721 -29.76 -5.70 14.75
C SER A 721 -29.52 -7.09 15.35
N SER A 722 -29.01 -8.03 14.55
CA SER A 722 -28.70 -9.39 14.99
C SER A 722 -27.43 -9.42 15.85
N LYS A 723 -27.29 -10.42 16.74
CA LYS A 723 -26.13 -10.58 17.65
C LYS A 723 -24.88 -11.03 16.88
N THR A 724 -24.35 -10.17 16.03
CA THR A 724 -23.18 -10.41 15.19
C THR A 724 -21.91 -9.84 15.82
N THR A 725 -20.75 -10.19 15.25
CA THR A 725 -19.46 -9.69 15.76
C THR A 725 -19.33 -8.18 15.52
N HIS A 726 -18.35 -7.54 16.19
CA HIS A 726 -18.04 -6.12 15.96
C HIS A 726 -17.76 -5.81 14.48
N ILE A 727 -17.08 -6.74 13.79
CA ILE A 727 -16.74 -6.60 12.36
C ILE A 727 -18.01 -6.65 11.51
N ASP A 728 -18.89 -7.63 11.76
CA ASP A 728 -20.16 -7.78 11.05
C ASP A 728 -21.06 -6.55 11.21
N SER A 729 -21.09 -5.98 12.42
CA SER A 729 -21.82 -4.74 12.69
C SER A 729 -21.24 -3.57 11.88
N TRP A 730 -19.91 -3.45 11.78
CA TRP A 730 -19.25 -2.43 10.98
C TRP A 730 -19.55 -2.58 9.49
N LEU A 731 -19.47 -3.81 8.96
CA LEU A 731 -19.80 -4.12 7.57
C LEU A 731 -21.28 -3.80 7.26
N SER A 732 -22.20 -4.15 8.16
CA SER A 732 -23.63 -3.88 7.99
C SER A 732 -23.94 -2.38 7.96
N VAL A 733 -23.29 -1.59 8.83
CA VAL A 733 -23.43 -0.12 8.81
C VAL A 733 -22.81 0.48 7.57
N ASP A 734 -21.64 0.03 7.14
CA ASP A 734 -21.00 0.49 5.91
C ASP A 734 -21.90 0.29 4.67
N MET A 735 -22.58 -0.87 4.57
CA MET A 735 -23.60 -1.11 3.54
C MET A 735 -24.76 -0.11 3.62
N LEU A 736 -25.38 0.03 4.80
CA LEU A 736 -26.53 0.91 5.01
C LEU A 736 -26.23 2.36 4.64
N LEU A 737 -25.14 2.90 5.19
CA LEU A 737 -24.73 4.28 4.97
C LEU A 737 -24.26 4.49 3.52
N GLY A 738 -23.72 3.46 2.87
CA GLY A 738 -23.42 3.46 1.44
C GLY A 738 -24.67 3.57 0.57
N CYS A 739 -25.70 2.76 0.86
CA CYS A 739 -26.98 2.80 0.15
C CYS A 739 -27.70 4.14 0.34
N TYR A 740 -27.86 4.62 1.58
CA TYR A 740 -28.53 5.89 1.86
C TYR A 740 -27.87 7.07 1.16
N LYS A 741 -26.53 7.11 1.13
CA LYS A 741 -25.78 8.11 0.37
C LYS A 741 -26.15 8.07 -1.12
N MET A 742 -26.20 6.90 -1.73
CA MET A 742 -26.53 6.79 -3.15
C MET A 742 -27.97 7.15 -3.45
N LEU A 743 -28.92 6.76 -2.60
CA LEU A 743 -30.33 7.17 -2.74
C LEU A 743 -30.49 8.69 -2.71
N ILE A 744 -29.80 9.35 -1.78
CA ILE A 744 -29.78 10.82 -1.68
C ILE A 744 -29.20 11.45 -2.97
N ILE A 745 -28.03 11.00 -3.42
CA ILE A 745 -27.35 11.55 -4.60
C ILE A 745 -28.21 11.37 -5.86
N LEU A 746 -28.77 10.17 -6.05
CA LEU A 746 -29.56 9.84 -7.24
C LEU A 746 -30.91 10.56 -7.24
N ASP A 747 -31.58 10.67 -6.10
CA ASP A 747 -32.86 11.38 -6.01
C ASP A 747 -32.70 12.89 -6.28
N GLN A 748 -31.60 13.48 -5.81
CA GLN A 748 -31.25 14.87 -6.11
C GLN A 748 -30.93 15.06 -7.60
N ALA A 749 -30.21 14.12 -8.20
CA ALA A 749 -29.89 14.17 -9.63
C ALA A 749 -31.15 14.02 -10.49
N ARG A 750 -32.06 13.11 -10.11
CA ARG A 750 -33.37 12.87 -10.74
C ARG A 750 -34.24 14.12 -10.77
N GLN A 751 -34.22 14.93 -9.72
CA GLN A 751 -35.01 16.17 -9.63
C GLN A 751 -34.45 17.30 -10.51
N ARG A 752 -33.14 17.32 -10.75
CA ARG A 752 -32.50 18.33 -11.61
C ARG A 752 -32.79 18.11 -13.09
N GLY A 753 -32.90 16.86 -13.53
CA GLY A 753 -33.22 16.51 -14.93
C GLY A 753 -34.65 16.84 -15.36
N GLY A 754 -35.57 17.13 -14.42
CA GLY A 754 -36.98 17.42 -14.73
C GLY A 754 -37.33 18.91 -14.85
N HIS A 755 -36.38 19.84 -14.68
CA HIS A 755 -36.65 21.27 -14.51
C HIS A 755 -36.58 22.11 -15.79
N GLN A 756 -36.92 21.54 -16.95
CA GLN A 756 -37.11 22.33 -18.18
C GLN A 756 -38.50 23.00 -18.28
N ASP A 757 -39.50 22.59 -17.48
CA ASP A 757 -40.90 23.03 -17.70
C ASP A 757 -41.57 23.86 -16.58
N ASP A 758 -40.96 24.06 -15.39
CA ASP A 758 -41.58 24.84 -14.30
C ASP A 758 -40.77 26.10 -13.98
N GLU A 759 -40.91 27.12 -14.83
CA GLU A 759 -40.62 28.50 -14.45
C GLU A 759 -41.66 28.96 -13.41
N ILE A 760 -41.17 29.49 -12.28
CA ILE A 760 -41.92 30.21 -11.24
C ILE A 760 -42.53 29.29 -10.15
N GLY A 761 -41.71 28.82 -9.19
CA GLY A 761 -42.21 28.57 -7.83
C GLY A 761 -41.54 27.50 -6.97
N ASN A 762 -40.98 26.44 -7.55
CA ASN A 762 -40.56 25.25 -6.77
C ASN A 762 -39.05 24.93 -6.84
N CYS A 763 -38.25 25.83 -7.42
CA CYS A 763 -36.83 25.62 -7.66
C CYS A 763 -36.01 25.79 -6.37
N GLY A 764 -35.76 24.68 -5.65
CA GLY A 764 -34.89 24.66 -4.47
C GLY A 764 -35.42 23.90 -3.25
N ARG A 765 -36.60 23.27 -3.34
CA ARG A 765 -37.16 22.47 -2.23
C ARG A 765 -36.65 21.03 -2.29
N LEU A 766 -36.14 20.52 -1.18
CA LEU A 766 -35.71 19.13 -1.05
C LEU A 766 -36.94 18.20 -1.10
N SER A 767 -36.82 17.04 -1.74
CA SER A 767 -37.90 16.05 -1.72
C SER A 767 -38.06 15.43 -0.32
N ALA A 768 -39.30 15.05 0.01
CA ALA A 768 -39.59 14.30 1.23
C ALA A 768 -38.79 12.98 1.30
N TYR A 769 -38.55 12.34 0.15
CA TYR A 769 -37.76 11.12 0.06
C TYR A 769 -36.29 11.34 0.45
N THR A 770 -35.66 12.41 -0.07
CA THR A 770 -34.27 12.78 0.28
C THR A 770 -34.14 13.11 1.76
N VAL A 771 -35.09 13.89 2.31
CA VAL A 771 -35.10 14.27 3.74
C VAL A 771 -35.28 13.05 4.65
N ASP A 772 -36.23 12.18 4.33
CA ASP A 772 -36.49 10.98 5.13
C ASP A 772 -35.31 10.00 5.09
N THR A 773 -34.67 9.83 3.92
CA THR A 773 -33.47 9.01 3.77
C THR A 773 -32.29 9.58 4.57
N ALA A 774 -32.11 10.91 4.56
CA ALA A 774 -31.10 11.59 5.37
C ALA A 774 -31.33 11.38 6.87
N ARG A 775 -32.58 11.51 7.33
CA ARG A 775 -32.98 11.23 8.71
C ARG A 775 -32.67 9.77 9.10
N ARG A 776 -33.03 8.81 8.25
CA ARG A 776 -32.71 7.38 8.45
C ARG A 776 -31.21 7.14 8.57
N SER A 777 -30.41 7.72 7.67
CA SER A 777 -28.94 7.62 7.73
C SER A 777 -28.37 8.11 9.06
N LEU A 778 -28.78 9.29 9.52
CA LEU A 778 -28.30 9.86 10.78
C LEU A 778 -28.77 9.06 12.01
N LYS A 779 -30.00 8.53 11.98
CA LYS A 779 -30.51 7.62 13.03
C LYS A 779 -29.67 6.35 13.11
N THR A 780 -29.43 5.68 11.99
CA THR A 780 -28.58 4.48 11.93
C THR A 780 -27.17 4.77 12.43
N PHE A 781 -26.56 5.87 11.98
CA PHE A 781 -25.25 6.29 12.43
C PHE A 781 -25.20 6.52 13.95
N ARG A 782 -26.16 7.26 14.52
CA ARG A 782 -26.26 7.49 15.97
C ARG A 782 -26.41 6.19 16.76
N SER A 783 -27.35 5.33 16.34
CA SER A 783 -27.59 4.05 17.01
C SER A 783 -26.35 3.17 17.02
N PHE A 784 -25.61 3.13 15.91
CA PHE A 784 -24.37 2.38 15.82
C PHE A 784 -23.28 2.91 16.75
N MET A 785 -23.07 4.24 16.77
CA MET A 785 -22.06 4.86 17.62
C MET A 785 -22.34 4.63 19.11
N TYR A 786 -23.62 4.66 19.52
CA TYR A 786 -24.02 4.33 20.88
C TYR A 786 -23.87 2.83 21.20
N ALA A 787 -24.31 1.95 20.29
CA ALA A 787 -24.27 0.50 20.52
C ALA A 787 -22.82 -0.01 20.68
N GLY A 788 -21.89 0.50 19.88
CA GLY A 788 -20.48 0.11 19.93
C GLY A 788 -19.65 0.80 21.02
N ARG A 789 -20.26 1.65 21.87
CA ARG A 789 -19.56 2.50 22.85
C ARG A 789 -18.39 3.28 22.23
N TYR A 790 -18.53 3.68 20.97
CA TYR A 790 -17.53 4.51 20.26
C TYR A 790 -17.62 5.98 20.69
N GLU A 791 -17.92 6.24 21.97
CA GLU A 791 -17.97 7.58 22.56
C GLU A 791 -16.58 8.24 22.62
N TYR A 792 -15.54 7.52 22.18
CA TYR A 792 -14.16 7.97 22.05
C TYR A 792 -13.96 8.75 20.76
N ALA A 793 -13.64 10.03 20.91
CA ALA A 793 -13.49 11.12 19.94
C ALA A 793 -12.52 10.90 18.73
N ARG A 794 -12.12 9.68 18.39
CA ARG A 794 -11.18 9.42 17.27
C ARG A 794 -11.68 8.46 16.19
N TRP A 795 -12.84 7.83 16.35
CA TRP A 795 -13.35 6.85 15.40
C TRP A 795 -14.72 7.24 14.84
N GLY A 796 -14.96 6.89 13.58
CA GLY A 796 -16.15 7.29 12.84
C GLY A 796 -15.98 8.61 12.08
N VAL A 797 -14.78 9.19 12.08
CA VAL A 797 -14.46 10.34 11.23
C VAL A 797 -14.56 9.93 9.76
N SER A 798 -14.07 8.75 9.42
CA SER A 798 -14.21 8.20 8.06
C SER A 798 -15.67 8.11 7.63
N LEU A 799 -16.58 7.64 8.51
CA LEU A 799 -18.02 7.57 8.25
C LEU A 799 -18.64 8.96 8.04
N VAL A 800 -18.22 9.94 8.84
CA VAL A 800 -18.66 11.33 8.66
C VAL A 800 -18.20 11.88 7.31
N MET A 801 -16.91 11.78 7.01
CA MET A 801 -16.30 12.28 5.78
C MET A 801 -16.85 11.59 4.53
N LEU A 802 -17.06 10.27 4.59
CA LEU A 802 -17.43 9.49 3.41
C LEU A 802 -18.95 9.36 3.22
N HIS A 803 -19.76 9.43 4.29
CA HIS A 803 -21.19 9.15 4.23
C HIS A 803 -22.09 10.23 4.84
N GLN A 804 -21.80 10.72 6.06
CA GLN A 804 -22.81 11.48 6.85
C GLN A 804 -22.84 12.98 6.57
N PHE A 805 -21.86 13.50 5.83
CA PHE A 805 -21.80 14.93 5.53
C PHE A 805 -23.03 15.45 4.77
N ALA A 806 -23.44 14.77 3.69
CA ALA A 806 -24.61 15.17 2.91
C ALA A 806 -25.94 15.01 3.67
N PRO A 807 -26.22 13.87 4.34
CA PRO A 807 -27.38 13.72 5.21
C PRO A 807 -27.53 14.84 6.26
N LEU A 808 -26.43 15.23 6.91
CA LEU A 808 -26.44 16.32 7.87
C LEU A 808 -26.91 17.63 7.25
N LEU A 809 -26.30 18.03 6.13
CA LEU A 809 -26.63 19.30 5.48
C LEU A 809 -28.07 19.33 4.97
N ILE A 810 -28.58 18.21 4.45
CA ILE A 810 -29.97 18.07 4.00
C ILE A 810 -30.94 18.33 5.15
N LEU A 811 -30.70 17.70 6.31
CA LEU A 811 -31.58 17.85 7.46
C LEU A 811 -31.52 19.28 8.04
N CYS A 812 -30.33 19.90 8.07
CA CYS A 812 -30.19 21.30 8.44
C CYS A 812 -30.98 22.25 7.51
N ILE A 813 -30.83 22.09 6.19
CA ILE A 813 -31.54 22.91 5.20
C ILE A 813 -33.06 22.76 5.35
N GLU A 814 -33.55 21.54 5.53
CA GLU A 814 -34.97 21.29 5.73
C GLU A 814 -35.51 21.95 7.00
N MET A 815 -34.81 21.82 8.13
CA MET A 815 -35.26 22.46 9.37
C MET A 815 -35.29 23.99 9.28
N ILE A 816 -34.27 24.60 8.67
CA ILE A 816 -34.19 26.06 8.52
C ILE A 816 -35.34 26.57 7.63
N ASN A 817 -35.64 25.86 6.55
CA ASN A 817 -36.71 26.22 5.62
C ASN A 817 -38.11 25.99 6.20
N SER A 818 -38.31 24.91 6.96
CA SER A 818 -39.59 24.56 7.58
C SER A 818 -39.96 25.48 8.75
N ASN A 819 -38.98 26.03 9.48
CA ASN A 819 -39.22 27.03 10.53
C ASN A 819 -39.68 28.41 9.99
N GLY A 820 -39.53 28.67 8.70
CA GLY A 820 -39.93 29.95 8.06
C GLY A 820 -41.40 30.00 7.62
N ASN A 821 -42.07 28.85 7.50
CA ASN A 821 -43.45 28.77 7.02
C ASN A 821 -44.21 27.66 7.75
N THR A 822 -45.22 28.08 8.52
CA THR A 822 -46.29 27.30 9.16
C THR A 822 -46.01 26.68 10.53
N THR A 823 -46.93 26.99 11.47
CA THR A 823 -47.25 26.18 12.65
C THR A 823 -47.38 24.70 12.27
N PRO A 824 -46.88 23.75 13.08
CA PRO A 824 -46.94 22.31 12.77
C PRO A 824 -48.38 21.90 12.46
N LYS A 825 -48.60 21.35 11.27
CA LYS A 825 -49.94 21.03 10.75
C LYS A 825 -50.51 19.73 11.35
N SER A 826 -49.68 18.93 12.03
CA SER A 826 -50.05 17.66 12.67
C SER A 826 -49.15 17.34 13.88
N ALA A 827 -49.60 16.44 14.76
CA ALA A 827 -48.81 15.95 15.89
C ALA A 827 -47.60 15.09 15.44
N ASP A 828 -47.69 14.44 14.28
CA ASP A 828 -46.60 13.65 13.68
C ASP A 828 -45.48 14.54 13.09
N ASP A 829 -45.80 15.77 12.68
CA ASP A 829 -44.80 16.74 12.23
C ASP A 829 -44.02 17.34 13.42
N SER A 830 -44.67 17.54 14.57
CA SER A 830 -43.99 18.03 15.77
C SER A 830 -43.02 16.99 16.35
N THR A 831 -43.38 15.71 16.33
CA THR A 831 -42.49 14.63 16.80
C THR A 831 -41.28 14.47 15.88
N LYS A 832 -41.48 14.51 14.55
CA LYS A 832 -40.36 14.48 13.58
C LYS A 832 -39.42 15.67 13.75
N HIS A 833 -39.95 16.86 14.00
CA HIS A 833 -39.13 18.06 14.22
C HIS A 833 -38.29 17.97 15.49
N GLU A 834 -38.87 17.47 16.59
CA GLU A 834 -38.14 17.22 17.85
C GLU A 834 -37.04 16.15 17.68
N GLU A 835 -37.35 15.07 16.95
CA GLU A 835 -36.38 14.05 16.59
C GLU A 835 -35.22 14.59 15.75
N ASP A 836 -35.52 15.42 14.74
CA ASP A 836 -34.52 16.04 13.87
C ASP A 836 -33.61 16.98 14.66
N HIS A 837 -34.19 17.78 15.57
CA HIS A 837 -33.42 18.62 16.49
C HIS A 837 -32.49 17.80 17.39
N ALA A 838 -32.99 16.70 17.97
CA ALA A 838 -32.18 15.81 18.80
C ALA A 838 -31.04 15.12 18.01
N LEU A 839 -31.29 14.75 16.75
CA LEU A 839 -30.26 14.18 15.86
C LEU A 839 -29.18 15.21 15.55
N LEU A 840 -29.56 16.43 15.16
CA LEU A 840 -28.61 17.49 14.81
C LEU A 840 -27.79 17.95 16.01
N HIS A 841 -28.40 18.07 17.18
CA HIS A 841 -27.69 18.33 18.43
C HIS A 841 -26.67 17.23 18.76
N TRP A 842 -27.07 15.96 18.60
CA TRP A 842 -26.17 14.84 18.82
C TRP A 842 -24.99 14.84 17.84
N VAL A 843 -25.23 15.00 16.53
CA VAL A 843 -24.16 15.07 15.52
C VAL A 843 -23.24 16.25 15.80
N GLY A 844 -23.80 17.42 16.15
CA GLY A 844 -23.03 18.60 16.55
C GLY A 844 -22.10 18.31 17.73
N THR A 845 -22.62 17.65 18.78
CA THR A 845 -21.84 17.23 19.95
C THR A 845 -20.77 16.20 19.58
N PHE A 846 -21.13 15.20 18.77
CA PHE A 846 -20.22 14.16 18.31
C PHE A 846 -19.05 14.74 17.52
N VAL A 847 -19.34 15.58 16.53
CA VAL A 847 -18.35 16.29 15.71
C VAL A 847 -17.53 17.25 16.57
N HIS A 848 -18.15 17.91 17.55
CA HIS A 848 -17.45 18.80 18.47
C HIS A 848 -16.36 18.06 19.22
N LYS A 849 -16.76 17.00 19.95
CA LYS A 849 -15.86 16.16 20.74
C LYS A 849 -14.77 15.52 19.86
N THR A 850 -15.16 15.03 18.69
CA THR A 850 -14.24 14.38 17.74
C THR A 850 -13.17 15.33 17.20
N ALA A 851 -13.47 16.63 17.09
CA ALA A 851 -12.53 17.63 16.62
C ALA A 851 -11.68 18.27 17.73
N GLU A 852 -11.97 18.00 19.01
CA GLU A 852 -11.20 18.55 20.11
C GLU A 852 -9.72 18.14 19.98
N ARG A 853 -8.83 19.14 19.90
CA ARG A 853 -7.38 18.97 19.76
C ARG A 853 -6.97 18.25 18.45
N ARG A 854 -7.74 18.43 17.37
CA ARG A 854 -7.51 17.88 16.03
C ARG A 854 -7.66 18.94 14.96
N ASP A 855 -6.58 19.70 14.77
CA ASP A 855 -6.54 20.87 13.89
C ASP A 855 -6.88 20.53 12.43
N GLU A 856 -6.57 19.31 12.01
CA GLU A 856 -6.84 18.83 10.65
C GLU A 856 -8.32 18.69 10.31
N LEU A 857 -9.18 18.45 11.32
CA LEU A 857 -10.64 18.35 11.14
C LEU A 857 -11.35 19.70 11.13
N ARG A 858 -10.64 20.78 11.48
CA ARG A 858 -11.19 22.11 11.76
C ARG A 858 -12.15 22.58 10.67
N HIS A 859 -11.76 22.53 9.40
CA HIS A 859 -12.58 23.05 8.29
C HIS A 859 -13.94 22.33 8.17
N VAL A 860 -13.94 21.01 8.27
CA VAL A 860 -15.14 20.17 8.14
C VAL A 860 -16.04 20.35 9.36
N THR A 861 -15.44 20.31 10.55
CA THR A 861 -16.15 20.52 11.83
C THR A 861 -16.77 21.90 11.90
N THR A 862 -16.06 22.95 11.49
CA THR A 862 -16.57 24.32 11.48
C THR A 862 -17.80 24.45 10.60
N MET A 863 -17.79 23.89 9.38
CA MET A 863 -18.97 23.96 8.52
C MET A 863 -20.16 23.20 9.11
N MET A 864 -19.94 21.99 9.61
CA MET A 864 -20.99 21.20 10.25
C MET A 864 -21.57 21.92 11.48
N ARG A 865 -20.71 22.49 12.33
CA ARG A 865 -21.14 23.27 13.51
C ARG A 865 -21.90 24.53 13.11
N THR A 866 -21.43 25.27 12.11
CA THR A 866 -22.13 26.48 11.61
C THR A 866 -23.55 26.14 11.17
N MET A 867 -23.71 25.05 10.41
CA MET A 867 -25.02 24.60 9.95
C MET A 867 -25.93 24.13 11.10
N VAL A 868 -25.39 23.41 12.08
CA VAL A 868 -26.15 22.98 13.27
C VAL A 868 -26.56 24.18 14.13
N LEU A 869 -25.68 25.16 14.34
CA LEU A 869 -25.98 26.39 15.09
C LEU A 869 -27.03 27.24 14.38
N ALA A 870 -26.95 27.36 13.05
CA ALA A 870 -27.96 28.07 12.25
C ALA A 870 -29.36 27.47 12.42
N CYS A 871 -29.45 26.16 12.65
CA CYS A 871 -30.70 25.49 12.97
C CYS A 871 -31.22 25.83 14.38
N GLN A 872 -30.31 25.97 15.35
CA GLN A 872 -30.64 26.20 16.77
C GLN A 872 -31.10 27.64 17.03
N GLU A 873 -30.46 28.65 16.43
CA GLU A 873 -30.88 30.06 16.61
C GLU A 873 -32.29 30.33 16.09
N LYS A 874 -32.69 29.71 14.98
CA LYS A 874 -34.07 29.80 14.47
C LYS A 874 -35.10 29.00 15.30
N GLY A 875 -34.66 28.05 16.13
CA GLY A 875 -35.51 27.32 17.07
C GLY A 875 -35.83 28.11 18.34
N LEU A 876 -35.01 29.12 18.67
CA LEU A 876 -35.20 30.01 19.81
C LEU A 876 -36.06 31.22 19.42
N GLY A 877 -37.38 31.09 19.57
CA GLY A 877 -38.19 32.26 19.93
C GLY A 877 -37.64 32.90 21.22
N PRO A 878 -37.84 34.20 21.47
CA PRO A 878 -37.07 34.96 22.44
C PRO A 878 -37.22 34.37 23.85
N GLN A 879 -36.20 33.69 24.33
CA GLN A 879 -36.05 33.33 25.73
C GLN A 879 -34.69 33.82 26.26
N LEU A 880 -34.79 34.41 27.44
CA LEU A 880 -33.82 35.24 28.14
C LEU A 880 -32.43 34.60 28.35
N PRO A 881 -31.39 35.42 28.59
CA PRO A 881 -30.02 34.96 28.75
C PRO A 881 -29.86 34.16 30.04
N GLY A 882 -29.29 32.95 29.94
CA GLY A 882 -28.94 32.17 31.12
C GLY A 882 -28.34 30.82 30.77
N THR A 883 -27.04 30.68 31.08
CA THR A 883 -26.31 29.43 31.39
C THR A 883 -26.03 28.45 30.24
N LEU A 884 -24.91 28.68 29.57
CA LEU A 884 -23.98 27.64 29.11
C LEU A 884 -22.71 27.76 29.99
N GLU A 885 -22.52 26.82 30.92
CA GLU A 885 -21.23 26.49 31.54
C GLU A 885 -20.93 25.02 31.23
#